data_AF-A0A067SG49-F1
#
_entry.id   AF-A0A067SG49-F1
#
_cell.length_a   1.000
_cell.length_b   1.000
_cell.length_c   1.000
_cell.angle_alpha   90.00
_cell.angle_beta   90.00
_cell.angle_gamma   90.00
#
_symmetry.space_group_name_H-M   'P 1'
#
loop_
_entity.id
_entity.type
_entity.pdbx_description
1 polymer ?
#
loop_
_entity_poly.entity_id
_entity_poly.type
_entity_poly.pdbx_seq_one_letter_code
_entity_poly.pdbx_strand_id
1 'polypeptide(L)'
;MSGLQENSAQNAGIPFSFFCSLVRAISNINPKPPRPRPKQPSPQFEYPALQIFSKWVNELRRRFSPLPPNTTAICFRMLFPEEDIRRKYDIQETRMTQLLEQCFGIDRKAFEKWSLEDASGCLGQELKVVLDRSCPHLDGFISPLTIADVDELLDELASKSGYSHQSVRSKYPQERSRSRADIIRCLFRPLSPEDAAALSQIILKDLKPLMYPLTEFHYTTALTKFNSESVKMLRIDHAMNAWDHSKTFSGFYRMRASLDAAAAYADEPSNSRCDIEPAMNVPVAIPKSEKGQGCQHALDFLQGSSRVWAETKYDGERAQIHVEIRADNSSRITIFSKSKRDSTHDRHAVHSIIRSALGLDPSHQRDKGRTIVRQNVILDAEMVAFRGGKVDEFWRIRELIDSTAHGIRRSRKGSRSVVAYEHESMDSEANEGINLGLVFFDVVYLDSTPLHSRPYACRRVILESLVQPEFGKAMLADRYLIDMSTHPHETLRKIFSEHIASHEEGLVIKAEDSRYNDYRKPWVKLKKDYTPDFGDNLTLVILGASWEKIRGRSLRVPPTTYTTFYIGALDKQSTFILPKFHIYFTASYGLDREKLEEVNFLIKSSNPIPYSASNDLPFKFTVFQGLSLPPTVILRTPLAVDIFGAGFTKAAKSQHYELRFPRITKIYRPSERSWKESLNLEDLHRKACNSVGRDRSDKDLYDFCNQAFGKPSSPSVNSPRKRKARAASWDRRLDELERKIPRHNTPSSVIDLTCSPSQSAQKKVRGDSKPLTPRTNVIGHPSINAEPIRSRPCPYLTPPRKQVPNRLKSSTAPKALPSLEGTLAWFAQPASKKCAKCASWKKRIPLEGRVHSLQALLVGCGWTGTQGNSGVKRGVIIIDESDEDEEKCKDRILYMLHEIPHRKRVEIEVVGCRSSSL
;
A
#
# COMPACT_ATOMS: atom_id res chain seq x y z
N MET A 1 34.61 -41.89 41.13
CA MET A 1 34.79 -40.46 41.48
C MET A 1 33.44 -39.78 41.41
N SER A 2 32.70 -39.93 42.49
CA SER A 2 31.38 -39.38 42.77
C SER A 2 31.56 -38.43 43.93
N GLY A 3 31.14 -37.17 43.77
CA GLY A 3 31.22 -36.15 44.81
C GLY A 3 32.09 -34.97 44.42
N LEU A 4 31.59 -34.10 43.53
CA LEU A 4 32.01 -32.70 43.40
C LEU A 4 31.06 -31.87 42.50
N GLN A 5 29.78 -32.25 42.36
CA GLN A 5 28.87 -31.63 41.38
C GLN A 5 27.48 -31.20 41.90
N GLU A 6 27.30 -31.08 43.22
CA GLU A 6 25.99 -30.67 43.78
C GLU A 6 25.95 -29.26 44.40
N ASN A 7 27.07 -28.53 44.49
CA ASN A 7 27.10 -27.23 45.17
C ASN A 7 27.30 -25.98 44.27
N SER A 8 27.09 -26.06 42.95
CA SER A 8 27.11 -24.88 42.05
C SER A 8 25.77 -24.57 41.36
N ALA A 9 24.73 -25.38 41.56
CA ALA A 9 23.52 -25.34 40.75
C ALA A 9 22.51 -24.23 41.12
N GLN A 10 22.71 -23.47 42.20
CA GLN A 10 21.74 -22.47 42.67
C GLN A 10 21.95 -21.05 42.10
N ASN A 11 22.94 -20.83 41.22
CA ASN A 11 23.23 -19.50 40.64
C ASN A 11 23.33 -19.47 39.10
N ALA A 12 22.96 -20.53 38.38
CA ALA A 12 23.05 -20.58 36.92
C ALA A 12 21.76 -20.08 36.26
N GLY A 13 21.81 -18.93 35.56
CA GLY A 13 20.69 -18.44 34.76
C GLY A 13 20.31 -19.40 33.61
N ILE A 14 19.15 -19.18 32.98
CA ILE A 14 18.68 -20.02 31.87
C ILE A 14 19.61 -19.86 30.67
N PRO A 15 20.29 -20.92 30.17
CA PRO A 15 21.20 -20.81 29.03
C PRO A 15 20.50 -20.32 27.76
N PHE A 16 21.16 -19.49 26.96
CA PHE A 16 20.60 -19.05 25.67
C PHE A 16 20.39 -20.22 24.70
N SER A 17 21.27 -21.23 24.74
CA SER A 17 21.11 -22.48 23.98
C SER A 17 19.83 -23.25 24.34
N PHE A 18 19.32 -23.11 25.57
CA PHE A 18 18.02 -23.69 25.96
C PHE A 18 16.87 -22.99 25.23
N PHE A 19 16.93 -21.67 25.03
CA PHE A 19 15.99 -20.96 24.16
C PHE A 19 16.14 -21.39 22.70
N CYS A 20 17.37 -21.48 22.18
CA CYS A 20 17.61 -21.93 20.81
C CYS A 20 17.12 -23.36 20.54
N SER A 21 17.07 -24.22 21.57
CA SER A 21 16.48 -25.56 21.44
C SER A 21 15.00 -25.53 21.04
N LEU A 22 14.25 -24.48 21.42
CA LEU A 22 12.87 -24.25 20.96
C LEU A 22 12.84 -23.94 19.46
N VAL A 23 13.74 -23.05 19.00
CA VAL A 23 13.85 -22.68 17.58
C VAL A 23 14.15 -23.91 16.73
N ARG A 24 15.13 -24.72 17.16
CA ARG A 24 15.49 -26.02 16.54
C ARG A 24 14.34 -27.02 16.55
N ALA A 25 13.61 -27.13 17.66
CA ALA A 25 12.50 -28.07 17.75
C ALA A 25 11.37 -27.68 16.78
N ILE A 26 11.08 -26.38 16.65
CA ILE A 26 10.05 -25.88 15.72
C ILE A 26 10.54 -25.99 14.26
N SER A 27 11.83 -25.79 13.98
CA SER A 27 12.39 -25.92 12.62
C SER A 27 12.24 -27.33 12.04
N ASN A 28 12.14 -28.35 12.90
CA ASN A 28 11.94 -29.75 12.51
C ASN A 28 10.48 -30.10 12.16
N ILE A 29 9.55 -29.13 12.18
CA ILE A 29 8.18 -29.36 11.74
C ILE A 29 8.15 -29.52 10.22
N ASN A 30 7.86 -30.74 9.78
CA ASN A 30 7.69 -31.04 8.35
C ASN A 30 6.48 -30.29 7.76
N PRO A 31 6.66 -29.47 6.71
CA PRO A 31 5.57 -28.86 5.98
C PRO A 31 4.66 -29.92 5.36
N LYS A 32 3.35 -29.74 5.50
CA LYS A 32 2.36 -30.62 4.86
C LYS A 32 1.97 -30.05 3.49
N PRO A 33 1.78 -30.89 2.46
CA PRO A 33 1.19 -30.44 1.21
C PRO A 33 -0.23 -29.90 1.48
N PRO A 34 -0.73 -28.97 0.65
CA PRO A 34 -2.08 -28.43 0.80
C PRO A 34 -3.09 -29.57 0.78
N ARG A 35 -3.78 -29.77 1.91
CA ARG A 35 -4.90 -30.70 1.97
C ARG A 35 -6.20 -29.97 1.61
N PRO A 36 -7.16 -30.61 0.93
CA PRO A 36 -8.52 -30.09 0.86
C PRO A 36 -9.03 -29.89 2.29
N ARG A 37 -9.75 -28.78 2.53
CA ARG A 37 -10.19 -28.38 3.88
C ARG A 37 -10.93 -29.56 4.53
N PRO A 38 -10.59 -29.92 5.78
CA PRO A 38 -11.36 -30.92 6.51
C PRO A 38 -12.82 -30.48 6.63
N LYS A 39 -13.76 -31.43 6.55
CA LYS A 39 -15.21 -31.19 6.69
C LYS A 39 -15.60 -30.66 8.09
N GLN A 40 -14.68 -30.71 9.05
CA GLN A 40 -14.83 -30.27 10.43
C GLN A 40 -13.68 -29.30 10.76
N PRO A 41 -13.93 -28.15 11.38
CA PRO A 41 -12.85 -27.29 11.87
C PRO A 41 -12.04 -28.08 12.91
N SER A 42 -10.74 -28.25 12.68
CA SER A 42 -9.86 -28.79 13.72
C SER A 42 -9.90 -27.88 14.95
N PRO A 43 -9.70 -28.41 16.17
CA PRO A 43 -9.62 -27.58 17.37
C PRO A 43 -8.67 -26.41 17.12
N GLN A 44 -9.17 -25.18 17.30
CA GLN A 44 -8.45 -23.95 16.91
C GLN A 44 -7.05 -23.87 17.55
N PHE A 45 -6.85 -24.58 18.67
CA PHE A 45 -5.70 -24.57 19.57
C PHE A 45 -4.77 -25.79 19.49
N GLU A 46 -4.87 -26.66 18.49
CA GLU A 46 -3.94 -27.80 18.38
C GLU A 46 -3.17 -27.78 17.06
N TYR A 47 -1.89 -27.41 17.13
CA TYR A 47 -0.97 -27.51 16.00
C TYR A 47 0.48 -27.69 16.48
N PRO A 48 1.37 -28.30 15.65
CA PRO A 48 2.67 -28.79 16.11
C PRO A 48 3.54 -27.74 16.80
N ALA A 49 3.63 -26.53 16.25
CA ALA A 49 4.46 -25.46 16.84
C ALA A 49 3.98 -25.06 18.24
N LEU A 50 2.66 -25.03 18.50
CA LEU A 50 2.11 -24.74 19.82
C LEU A 50 2.32 -25.89 20.80
N GLN A 51 2.24 -27.14 20.34
CA GLN A 51 2.53 -28.32 21.16
C GLN A 51 4.01 -28.37 21.56
N ILE A 52 4.92 -28.09 20.62
CA ILE A 52 6.36 -28.00 20.90
C ILE A 52 6.64 -26.87 21.89
N PHE A 53 6.04 -25.69 21.69
CA PHE A 53 6.16 -24.58 22.62
C PHE A 53 5.65 -24.95 24.02
N SER A 54 4.48 -25.57 24.13
CA SER A 54 3.90 -25.97 25.43
C SER A 54 4.79 -26.99 26.15
N LYS A 55 5.34 -27.98 25.43
CA LYS A 55 6.32 -28.93 26.00
C LYS A 55 7.59 -28.23 26.46
N TRP A 56 8.10 -27.28 25.68
CA TRP A 56 9.28 -26.49 26.04
C TRP A 56 9.03 -25.61 27.28
N VAL A 57 7.85 -24.99 27.41
CA VAL A 57 7.46 -24.23 28.61
C VAL A 57 7.39 -25.12 29.85
N ASN A 58 6.84 -26.33 29.73
CA ASN A 58 6.81 -27.29 30.83
C ASN A 58 8.23 -27.69 31.25
N GLU A 59 9.12 -27.92 30.28
CA GLU A 59 10.51 -28.26 30.55
C GLU A 59 11.30 -27.09 31.16
N LEU A 60 11.05 -25.86 30.71
CA LEU A 60 11.59 -24.63 31.30
C LEU A 60 11.23 -24.55 32.79
N ARG A 61 9.94 -24.71 33.11
CA ARG A 61 9.46 -24.69 34.49
C ARG A 61 10.00 -25.85 35.32
N ARG A 62 10.14 -27.04 34.74
CA ARG A 62 10.69 -28.21 35.41
C ARG A 62 12.16 -28.01 35.82
N ARG A 63 12.97 -27.37 34.97
CA ARG A 63 14.42 -27.21 35.19
C ARG A 63 14.78 -25.97 35.99
N PHE A 64 14.05 -24.87 35.83
CA PHE A 64 14.47 -23.55 36.30
C PHE A 64 13.44 -22.88 37.22
N SER A 65 12.52 -23.63 37.83
CA SER A 65 11.57 -23.05 38.80
C SER A 65 12.23 -22.89 40.18
N PRO A 66 12.04 -21.76 40.88
CA PRO A 66 11.32 -20.56 40.43
C PRO A 66 12.06 -19.84 39.30
N LEU A 67 11.32 -19.41 38.26
CA LEU A 67 11.93 -18.77 37.10
C LEU A 67 12.66 -17.49 37.51
N PRO A 68 13.88 -17.23 36.98
CA PRO A 68 14.57 -15.97 37.20
C PRO A 68 13.68 -14.76 36.81
N PRO A 69 13.84 -13.61 37.48
CA PRO A 69 13.07 -12.41 37.16
C PRO A 69 13.15 -12.04 35.68
N ASN A 70 12.05 -11.51 35.13
CA ASN A 70 11.91 -11.09 33.73
C ASN A 70 12.01 -12.21 32.68
N THR A 71 12.10 -13.49 33.06
CA THR A 71 12.18 -14.62 32.11
C THR A 71 11.06 -14.57 31.07
N THR A 72 9.81 -14.31 31.50
CA THR A 72 8.66 -14.20 30.60
C THR A 72 8.86 -13.12 29.54
N ALA A 73 9.29 -11.92 29.95
CA ALA A 73 9.51 -10.81 29.02
C ALA A 73 10.64 -11.10 28.02
N ILE A 74 11.76 -11.66 28.50
CA ILE A 74 12.91 -12.02 27.69
C ILE A 74 12.53 -13.05 26.63
N CYS A 75 11.89 -14.16 27.03
CA CYS A 75 11.48 -15.22 26.11
C CYS A 75 10.53 -14.71 25.02
N PHE A 76 9.54 -13.87 25.36
CA PHE A 76 8.59 -13.34 24.37
C PHE A 76 9.23 -12.31 23.43
N ARG A 77 10.15 -11.46 23.92
CA ARG A 77 10.91 -10.54 23.04
C ARG A 77 11.81 -11.30 22.06
N MET A 78 12.46 -12.38 22.49
CA MET A 78 13.30 -13.20 21.62
C MET A 78 12.48 -14.05 20.64
N LEU A 79 11.34 -14.57 21.06
CA LEU A 79 10.47 -15.43 20.23
C LEU A 79 9.66 -14.64 19.19
N PHE A 80 9.27 -13.40 19.53
CA PHE A 80 8.51 -12.49 18.65
C PHE A 80 9.24 -11.15 18.52
N PRO A 81 10.46 -11.13 17.96
CA PRO A 81 11.29 -9.93 17.96
C PRO A 81 10.71 -8.78 17.12
N GLU A 82 9.79 -9.05 16.20
CA GLU A 82 9.04 -8.03 15.48
C GLU A 82 8.06 -7.23 16.37
N GLU A 83 7.57 -7.83 17.46
CA GLU A 83 6.65 -7.21 18.42
C GLU A 83 7.39 -6.38 19.49
N ASP A 84 8.72 -6.49 19.58
CA ASP A 84 9.54 -5.62 20.42
C ASP A 84 9.56 -4.18 19.85
N ILE A 85 8.72 -3.34 20.42
CA ILE A 85 8.63 -1.93 20.07
C ILE A 85 9.72 -1.07 20.73
N ARG A 86 10.35 -1.58 21.79
CA ARG A 86 11.29 -0.86 22.65
C ARG A 86 12.68 -0.79 22.03
N ARG A 87 13.16 -1.91 21.48
CA ARG A 87 14.48 -2.02 20.84
C ARG A 87 14.41 -1.81 19.34
N LYS A 88 15.26 -0.88 18.87
CA LYS A 88 15.65 -0.74 17.46
C LYS A 88 17.16 -0.85 17.40
N TYR A 89 17.67 -1.59 16.43
CA TYR A 89 19.11 -1.81 16.30
C TYR A 89 19.73 -0.95 15.19
N ASP A 90 18.92 -0.42 14.26
CA ASP A 90 19.38 0.18 13.00
C ASP A 90 20.32 -0.73 12.19
N ILE A 91 20.03 -2.04 12.26
CA ILE A 91 20.78 -3.09 11.57
C ILE A 91 19.82 -3.80 10.62
N GLN A 92 20.16 -3.78 9.34
CA GLN A 92 19.59 -4.63 8.30
C GLN A 92 20.68 -5.58 7.79
N GLU A 93 20.34 -6.50 6.89
CA GLU A 93 21.26 -7.55 6.42
C GLU A 93 22.60 -6.98 5.94
N THR A 94 22.61 -5.93 5.13
CA THR A 94 23.86 -5.30 4.65
C THR A 94 24.74 -4.75 5.78
N ARG A 95 24.13 -4.19 6.84
CA ARG A 95 24.90 -3.71 7.99
C ARG A 95 25.32 -4.85 8.90
N MET A 96 24.51 -5.90 8.99
CA MET A 96 24.79 -7.10 9.76
C MET A 96 26.00 -7.84 9.19
N THR A 97 26.08 -8.02 7.87
CA THR A 97 27.25 -8.68 7.23
C THR A 97 28.55 -7.93 7.50
N GLN A 98 28.53 -6.59 7.49
CA GLN A 98 29.70 -5.77 7.85
C GLN A 98 30.13 -5.96 9.32
N LEU A 99 29.17 -6.09 10.24
CA LEU A 99 29.46 -6.32 11.66
C LEU A 99 29.99 -7.74 11.90
N LEU A 100 29.46 -8.74 11.17
CA LEU A 100 29.91 -10.13 11.24
C LEU A 100 31.33 -10.30 10.66
N GLU A 101 31.64 -9.62 9.55
CA GLU A 101 33.00 -9.54 8.99
C GLU A 101 33.99 -9.02 10.03
N GLN A 102 33.68 -7.92 10.72
CA GLN A 102 34.53 -7.36 11.78
C GLN A 102 34.61 -8.24 13.05
N CYS A 103 33.61 -9.10 13.27
CA CYS A 103 33.54 -10.00 14.41
C CYS A 103 34.43 -11.24 14.22
N PHE A 104 34.33 -11.87 13.05
CA PHE A 104 34.95 -13.16 12.74
C PHE A 104 36.17 -13.06 11.81
N GLY A 105 36.42 -11.91 11.17
CA GLY A 105 37.51 -11.75 10.19
C GLY A 105 37.25 -12.49 8.87
N ILE A 106 36.00 -12.78 8.55
CA ILE A 106 35.58 -13.49 7.33
C ILE A 106 35.09 -12.46 6.30
N ASP A 107 35.54 -12.55 5.04
CA ASP A 107 35.13 -11.66 3.96
C ASP A 107 33.59 -11.56 3.86
N ARG A 108 33.08 -10.32 3.86
CA ARG A 108 31.65 -10.00 3.68
C ARG A 108 30.97 -10.77 2.56
N LYS A 109 31.66 -11.07 1.45
CA LYS A 109 31.10 -11.79 0.29
C LYS A 109 30.60 -13.19 0.65
N ALA A 110 31.13 -13.79 1.71
CA ALA A 110 30.66 -15.08 2.21
C ALA A 110 29.20 -15.01 2.70
N PHE A 111 28.79 -13.86 3.24
CA PHE A 111 27.46 -13.66 3.83
C PHE A 111 26.46 -13.02 2.86
N GLU A 112 26.93 -12.31 1.83
CA GLU A 112 26.08 -11.59 0.87
C GLU A 112 25.24 -12.51 -0.03
N LYS A 113 25.55 -13.80 -0.06
CA LYS A 113 24.83 -14.79 -0.87
C LYS A 113 23.42 -15.07 -0.39
N TRP A 114 23.05 -14.67 0.83
CA TRP A 114 21.80 -15.08 1.49
C TRP A 114 20.51 -14.84 0.68
N SER A 115 20.50 -13.88 -0.24
CA SER A 115 19.34 -13.54 -1.09
C SER A 115 19.49 -13.94 -2.56
N LEU A 116 20.54 -14.67 -2.93
CA LEU A 116 20.76 -15.18 -4.28
C LEU A 116 19.91 -16.43 -4.55
N GLU A 117 19.77 -16.78 -5.82
CA GLU A 117 18.91 -17.91 -6.26
C GLU A 117 19.29 -19.24 -5.60
N ASP A 118 20.57 -19.48 -5.32
CA ASP A 118 21.07 -20.70 -4.68
C ASP A 118 20.98 -20.71 -3.15
N ALA A 119 20.48 -19.64 -2.55
CA ALA A 119 20.52 -19.46 -1.10
C ALA A 119 19.20 -19.76 -0.39
N SER A 120 19.28 -19.87 0.94
CA SER A 120 18.14 -20.13 1.82
C SER A 120 17.15 -18.96 1.90
N GLY A 121 17.57 -17.77 1.44
CA GLY A 121 16.87 -16.54 1.73
C GLY A 121 17.07 -16.08 3.18
N CYS A 122 17.93 -16.68 4.00
CA CYS A 122 18.07 -16.39 5.44
C CYS A 122 19.52 -16.10 5.85
N LEU A 123 19.84 -14.87 6.26
CA LEU A 123 21.21 -14.51 6.65
C LEU A 123 21.73 -15.34 7.82
N GLY A 124 20.91 -15.63 8.82
CA GLY A 124 21.30 -16.49 9.95
C GLY A 124 21.72 -17.90 9.50
N GLN A 125 21.03 -18.47 8.51
CA GLN A 125 21.39 -19.80 8.00
C GLN A 125 22.72 -19.77 7.23
N GLU A 126 22.96 -18.73 6.43
CA GLU A 126 24.26 -18.56 5.76
C GLU A 126 25.39 -18.36 6.78
N LEU A 127 25.16 -17.60 7.85
CA LEU A 127 26.12 -17.45 8.94
C LEU A 127 26.45 -18.81 9.56
N LYS A 128 25.46 -19.64 9.85
CA LYS A 128 25.67 -21.00 10.37
C LYS A 128 26.56 -21.81 9.43
N VAL A 129 26.25 -21.85 8.14
CA VAL A 129 27.03 -22.60 7.13
C VAL A 129 28.47 -22.12 7.05
N VAL A 130 28.69 -20.80 7.12
CA VAL A 130 30.05 -20.22 7.11
C VAL A 130 30.81 -20.59 8.38
N LEU A 131 30.21 -20.44 9.57
CA LEU A 131 30.86 -20.75 10.85
C LEU A 131 31.14 -22.26 11.01
N ASP A 132 30.23 -23.13 10.57
CA ASP A 132 30.43 -24.58 10.58
C ASP A 132 31.68 -25.01 9.77
N ARG A 133 32.07 -24.21 8.75
CA ARG A 133 33.27 -24.47 7.92
C ARG A 133 34.52 -23.79 8.45
N SER A 134 34.37 -22.61 9.04
CA SER A 134 35.50 -21.74 9.42
C SER A 134 35.91 -21.88 10.88
N CYS A 135 35.06 -22.43 11.74
CA CYS A 135 35.30 -22.59 13.17
C CYS A 135 35.03 -24.03 13.58
N PRO A 136 36.05 -24.85 13.91
CA PRO A 136 35.84 -26.16 14.49
C PRO A 136 35.29 -25.97 15.92
N HIS A 137 33.98 -26.08 16.08
CA HIS A 137 33.35 -26.10 17.38
C HIS A 137 33.48 -27.50 18.00
N LEU A 138 33.71 -27.57 19.31
CA LEU A 138 33.61 -28.83 20.04
C LEU A 138 32.14 -29.28 20.02
N ASP A 139 31.88 -30.51 19.58
CA ASP A 139 30.55 -31.10 19.58
C ASP A 139 29.94 -31.03 20.99
N GLY A 140 28.73 -30.47 21.10
CA GLY A 140 28.03 -30.32 22.37
C GLY A 140 28.47 -29.11 23.23
N PHE A 141 29.29 -28.19 22.71
CA PHE A 141 29.63 -26.94 23.42
C PHE A 141 28.37 -26.11 23.73
N ILE A 142 28.20 -25.77 25.01
CA ILE A 142 27.14 -24.88 25.48
C ILE A 142 27.77 -23.53 25.81
N SER A 143 27.27 -22.48 25.16
CA SER A 143 27.68 -21.11 25.46
C SER A 143 27.44 -20.78 26.94
N PRO A 144 28.36 -20.04 27.60
CA PRO A 144 28.13 -19.55 28.95
C PRO A 144 27.05 -18.46 29.02
N LEU A 145 26.63 -17.89 27.88
CA LEU A 145 25.64 -16.82 27.85
C LEU A 145 24.25 -17.34 28.24
N THR A 146 23.65 -16.70 29.24
CA THR A 146 22.25 -16.90 29.61
C THR A 146 21.33 -16.02 28.75
N ILE A 147 20.03 -16.30 28.77
CA ILE A 147 19.04 -15.43 28.12
C ILE A 147 19.07 -14.01 28.70
N ALA A 148 19.43 -13.85 29.98
CA ALA A 148 19.54 -12.55 30.64
C ALA A 148 20.77 -11.77 30.14
N ASP A 149 21.93 -12.44 30.00
CA ASP A 149 23.14 -11.82 29.46
C ASP A 149 22.93 -11.34 28.01
N VAL A 150 22.30 -12.19 27.19
CA VAL A 150 21.95 -11.83 25.81
C VAL A 150 20.96 -10.67 25.79
N ASP A 151 19.94 -10.67 26.65
CA ASP A 151 18.96 -9.59 26.72
C ASP A 151 19.58 -8.24 27.12
N GLU A 152 20.54 -8.27 28.04
CA GLU A 152 21.30 -7.11 28.52
C GLU A 152 22.20 -6.55 27.41
N LEU A 153 22.93 -7.42 26.70
CA LEU A 153 23.74 -7.04 25.55
C LEU A 153 22.90 -6.50 24.38
N LEU A 154 21.68 -7.02 24.19
CA LEU A 154 20.74 -6.49 23.20
C LEU A 154 20.18 -5.13 23.61
N ASP A 155 19.93 -4.87 24.90
CA ASP A 155 19.61 -3.53 25.39
C ASP A 155 20.77 -2.55 25.10
N GLU A 156 22.01 -2.94 25.38
CA GLU A 156 23.18 -2.12 25.06
C GLU A 156 23.31 -1.86 23.56
N LEU A 157 23.17 -2.89 22.72
CA LEU A 157 23.20 -2.73 21.26
C LEU A 157 22.11 -1.78 20.77
N ALA A 158 20.90 -1.93 21.29
CA ALA A 158 19.75 -1.10 20.95
C ALA A 158 19.91 0.36 21.42
N SER A 159 20.65 0.61 22.51
CA SER A 159 20.94 1.97 23.01
C SER A 159 21.68 2.83 21.98
N LYS A 160 22.40 2.21 21.04
CA LYS A 160 23.11 2.89 19.95
C LYS A 160 22.18 3.41 18.85
N SER A 161 20.93 2.95 18.82
CA SER A 161 19.91 3.47 17.90
C SER A 161 19.21 4.68 18.49
N GLY A 162 19.11 5.75 17.70
CA GLY A 162 18.25 6.88 18.05
C GLY A 162 16.77 6.50 18.12
N TYR A 163 16.34 5.47 17.39
CA TYR A 163 14.93 5.07 17.30
C TYR A 163 14.47 4.15 18.44
N SER A 164 15.39 3.67 19.28
CA SER A 164 15.07 2.92 20.50
C SER A 164 14.36 3.81 21.52
N HIS A 165 13.54 3.18 22.36
CA HIS A 165 12.81 3.85 23.43
C HIS A 165 13.77 4.53 24.43
N GLN A 166 13.33 5.64 25.02
CA GLN A 166 14.15 6.45 25.94
C GLN A 166 14.72 5.62 27.11
N SER A 167 13.93 4.68 27.66
CA SER A 167 14.37 3.82 28.76
C SER A 167 15.59 2.96 28.41
N VAL A 168 15.69 2.47 27.17
CA VAL A 168 16.84 1.66 26.71
C VAL A 168 18.06 2.54 26.49
N ARG A 169 17.88 3.72 25.88
CA ARG A 169 18.99 4.66 25.64
C ARG A 169 19.57 5.21 26.94
N SER A 170 18.73 5.45 27.95
CA SER A 170 19.16 6.02 29.23
C SER A 170 19.91 5.01 30.10
N LYS A 171 19.62 3.70 29.94
CA LYS A 171 20.30 2.61 30.64
C LYS A 171 21.79 2.53 30.31
N TYR A 172 22.17 2.97 29.10
CA TYR A 172 23.53 2.92 28.57
C TYR A 172 23.98 4.28 28.00
N PRO A 173 24.45 5.21 28.85
CA PRO A 173 25.02 6.47 28.39
C PRO A 173 26.20 6.24 27.42
N GLN A 174 26.34 7.10 26.41
CA GLN A 174 27.33 6.91 25.34
C GLN A 174 28.77 6.77 25.84
N GLU A 175 29.12 7.45 26.93
CA GLU A 175 30.46 7.45 27.53
C GLU A 175 30.87 6.10 28.16
N ARG A 176 29.90 5.27 28.56
CA ARG A 176 30.15 4.00 29.25
C ARG A 176 29.84 2.77 28.40
N SER A 177 29.26 2.96 27.22
CA SER A 177 28.80 1.86 26.37
C SER A 177 29.80 1.53 25.27
N ARG A 178 30.07 0.24 25.11
CA ARG A 178 30.97 -0.35 24.11
C ARG A 178 30.65 0.08 22.68
N SER A 179 31.62 -0.05 21.77
CA SER A 179 31.33 0.16 20.35
C SER A 179 30.34 -0.90 19.83
N ARG A 180 29.61 -0.61 18.75
CA ARG A 180 28.71 -1.60 18.13
C ARG A 180 29.45 -2.90 17.78
N ALA A 181 30.69 -2.80 17.28
CA ALA A 181 31.49 -3.95 16.90
C ALA A 181 31.87 -4.81 18.13
N ASP A 182 32.21 -4.18 19.25
CA ASP A 182 32.58 -4.90 20.48
C ASP A 182 31.39 -5.58 21.13
N ILE A 183 30.21 -4.94 21.13
CA ILE A 183 28.97 -5.57 21.61
C ILE A 183 28.64 -6.80 20.77
N ILE A 184 28.75 -6.69 19.43
CA ILE A 184 28.56 -7.83 18.51
C ILE A 184 29.58 -8.94 18.80
N ARG A 185 30.86 -8.62 19.06
CA ARG A 185 31.85 -9.64 19.43
C ARG A 185 31.49 -10.37 20.73
N CYS A 186 31.06 -9.64 21.76
CA CYS A 186 30.61 -10.23 23.02
C CYS A 186 29.37 -11.10 22.84
N LEU A 187 28.46 -10.71 21.95
CA LEU A 187 27.26 -11.46 21.63
C LEU A 187 27.55 -12.74 20.83
N PHE A 188 28.42 -12.67 19.81
CA PHE A 188 28.54 -13.73 18.81
C PHE A 188 29.69 -14.71 19.03
N ARG A 189 30.84 -14.26 19.52
CA ARG A 189 32.02 -15.15 19.69
C ARG A 189 31.78 -16.31 20.67
N PRO A 190 31.02 -16.15 21.77
CA PRO A 190 30.76 -17.25 22.69
C PRO A 190 29.69 -18.24 22.20
N LEU A 191 29.06 -18.02 21.05
CA LEU A 191 27.92 -18.81 20.59
C LEU A 191 28.33 -19.95 19.67
N SER A 192 27.54 -21.02 19.69
CA SER A 192 27.58 -22.04 18.63
C SER A 192 27.08 -21.45 17.31
N PRO A 193 27.40 -22.06 16.15
CA PRO A 193 26.91 -21.60 14.84
C PRO A 193 25.38 -21.50 14.77
N GLU A 194 24.67 -22.41 15.43
CA GLU A 194 23.21 -22.43 15.47
C GLU A 194 22.64 -21.33 16.37
N ASP A 195 23.24 -21.11 17.54
CA ASP A 195 22.80 -20.03 18.44
C ASP A 195 23.09 -18.65 17.82
N ALA A 196 24.22 -18.51 17.13
CA ALA A 196 24.58 -17.31 16.38
C ALA A 196 23.59 -17.03 15.23
N ALA A 197 23.11 -18.06 14.55
CA ALA A 197 22.06 -17.93 13.54
C ALA A 197 20.76 -17.40 14.16
N ALA A 198 20.31 -17.99 15.26
CA ALA A 198 19.11 -17.55 15.98
C ALA A 198 19.23 -16.09 16.44
N LEU A 199 20.35 -15.74 17.07
CA LEU A 199 20.62 -14.37 17.52
C LEU A 199 20.62 -13.37 16.37
N SER A 200 21.19 -13.73 15.22
CA SER A 200 21.17 -12.87 14.02
C SER A 200 19.75 -12.50 13.61
N GLN A 201 18.85 -13.48 13.59
CA GLN A 201 17.46 -13.26 13.22
C GLN A 201 16.64 -12.54 14.31
N ILE A 202 17.02 -12.65 15.58
CA ILE A 202 16.47 -11.82 16.67
C ILE A 202 16.84 -10.35 16.45
N ILE A 203 18.11 -10.05 16.14
CA ILE A 203 18.58 -8.68 15.85
C ILE A 203 17.91 -8.12 14.59
N LEU A 204 17.76 -8.93 13.54
CA LEU A 204 17.06 -8.56 12.30
C LEU A 204 15.53 -8.49 12.46
N LYS A 205 15.01 -8.87 13.64
CA LYS A 205 13.59 -8.89 13.99
C LYS A 205 12.72 -9.75 13.05
N ASP A 206 13.26 -10.88 12.59
CA ASP A 206 12.55 -11.87 11.78
C ASP A 206 13.08 -13.29 12.05
N LEU A 207 12.56 -13.95 13.10
CA LEU A 207 12.96 -15.32 13.48
C LEU A 207 12.31 -16.42 12.61
N LYS A 208 11.30 -16.05 11.81
CA LYS A 208 10.48 -16.98 11.01
C LYS A 208 11.26 -17.89 10.07
N PRO A 209 12.26 -17.42 9.29
CA PRO A 209 12.98 -18.31 8.37
C PRO A 209 13.80 -19.39 9.06
N LEU A 210 14.16 -19.23 10.34
CA LEU A 210 14.82 -20.29 11.11
C LEU A 210 13.81 -21.22 11.77
N MET A 211 12.71 -20.70 12.31
CA MET A 211 11.66 -21.52 12.91
C MET A 211 10.87 -22.33 11.87
N TYR A 212 10.74 -21.82 10.65
CA TYR A 212 9.92 -22.43 9.59
C TYR A 212 10.69 -22.45 8.28
N PRO A 213 11.82 -23.18 8.22
CA PRO A 213 12.70 -23.17 7.06
C PRO A 213 11.97 -23.66 5.80
N LEU A 214 12.50 -23.27 4.65
CA LEU A 214 12.04 -23.78 3.37
C LEU A 214 12.57 -25.20 3.16
N THR A 215 11.72 -26.09 2.64
CA THR A 215 12.10 -27.46 2.29
C THR A 215 12.41 -27.62 0.80
N GLU A 216 11.93 -26.70 -0.03
CA GLU A 216 12.10 -26.72 -1.48
C GLU A 216 12.72 -25.42 -1.97
N PHE A 217 13.75 -25.52 -2.81
CA PHE A 217 14.49 -24.38 -3.34
C PHE A 217 14.14 -24.06 -4.81
N HIS A 218 13.43 -24.97 -5.49
CA HIS A 218 12.92 -24.72 -6.84
C HIS A 218 11.55 -24.03 -6.81
N TYR A 219 11.39 -22.94 -7.55
CA TYR A 219 10.19 -22.09 -7.53
C TYR A 219 8.90 -22.86 -7.90
N THR A 220 8.92 -23.71 -8.93
CA THR A 220 7.74 -24.50 -9.33
C THR A 220 7.28 -25.41 -8.20
N THR A 221 8.19 -26.16 -7.58
CA THR A 221 7.86 -27.08 -6.48
C THR A 221 7.37 -26.31 -5.27
N ALA A 222 8.03 -25.20 -4.92
CA ALA A 222 7.63 -24.35 -3.81
C ALA A 222 6.23 -23.76 -4.01
N LEU A 223 5.89 -23.30 -5.22
CA LEU A 223 4.59 -22.70 -5.54
C LEU A 223 3.44 -23.72 -5.64
N THR A 224 3.70 -24.88 -6.24
CA THR A 224 2.66 -25.88 -6.53
C THR A 224 2.40 -26.87 -5.38
N LYS A 225 3.46 -27.31 -4.68
CA LYS A 225 3.34 -28.34 -3.63
C LYS A 225 3.13 -27.78 -2.23
N PHE A 226 3.43 -26.50 -1.99
CA PHE A 226 3.37 -25.89 -0.66
C PHE A 226 2.65 -24.55 -0.71
N ASN A 227 2.08 -24.12 0.41
CA ASN A 227 1.49 -22.79 0.58
C ASN A 227 1.68 -22.26 2.02
N SER A 228 1.08 -21.12 2.34
CA SER A 228 1.17 -20.52 3.67
C SER A 228 0.55 -21.39 4.78
N GLU A 229 -0.41 -22.25 4.44
CA GLU A 229 -1.06 -23.18 5.39
C GLU A 229 -0.28 -24.49 5.56
N SER A 230 0.75 -24.75 4.74
CA SER A 230 1.59 -25.94 4.86
C SER A 230 2.28 -26.05 6.22
N VAL A 231 2.50 -24.93 6.91
CA VAL A 231 2.98 -24.87 8.30
C VAL A 231 2.21 -23.79 9.05
N LYS A 232 1.43 -24.20 10.06
CA LYS A 232 0.75 -23.27 10.97
C LYS A 232 1.77 -22.70 11.96
N MET A 233 2.17 -21.44 11.74
CA MET A 233 3.14 -20.72 12.56
C MET A 233 2.58 -20.42 13.98
N LEU A 234 3.46 -20.41 14.98
CA LEU A 234 3.16 -20.02 16.35
C LEU A 234 2.67 -18.56 16.41
N ARG A 235 1.49 -18.35 16.99
CA ARG A 235 0.91 -17.02 17.18
C ARG A 235 1.17 -16.54 18.60
N ILE A 236 1.47 -15.25 18.75
CA ILE A 236 1.78 -14.62 20.04
C ILE A 236 0.69 -14.82 21.09
N ASP A 237 -0.58 -14.66 20.75
CA ASP A 237 -1.72 -14.84 21.66
C ASP A 237 -1.90 -16.31 22.08
N HIS A 238 -1.61 -17.25 21.19
CA HIS A 238 -1.60 -18.68 21.56
C HIS A 238 -0.42 -19.03 22.46
N ALA A 239 0.77 -18.47 22.19
CA ALA A 239 1.93 -18.63 23.05
C ALA A 239 1.67 -18.02 24.45
N MET A 240 1.06 -16.83 24.53
CA MET A 240 0.65 -16.21 25.80
C MET A 240 -0.32 -17.11 26.58
N ASN A 241 -1.30 -17.72 25.91
CA ASN A 241 -2.26 -18.62 26.57
C ASN A 241 -1.64 -19.96 26.99
N ALA A 242 -0.64 -20.47 26.26
CA ALA A 242 0.09 -21.67 26.65
C ALA A 242 1.09 -21.38 27.79
N TRP A 243 1.61 -20.16 27.86
CA TRP A 243 2.39 -19.70 29.00
C TRP A 243 1.49 -19.52 30.24
N ASP A 244 0.37 -18.81 30.09
CA ASP A 244 -0.59 -18.53 31.16
C ASP A 244 -2.00 -19.05 30.79
N HIS A 245 -2.38 -20.19 31.37
CA HIS A 245 -3.67 -20.84 31.13
C HIS A 245 -4.87 -20.02 31.62
N SER A 246 -4.67 -19.07 32.54
CA SER A 246 -5.73 -18.17 33.01
C SER A 246 -6.16 -17.15 31.94
N LYS A 247 -5.40 -17.04 30.84
CA LYS A 247 -5.59 -16.07 29.74
C LYS A 247 -5.48 -14.61 30.18
N THR A 248 -4.96 -14.36 31.37
CA THR A 248 -4.78 -13.01 31.89
C THR A 248 -3.63 -12.29 31.19
N PHE A 249 -2.57 -13.01 30.82
CA PHE A 249 -1.45 -12.47 30.04
C PHE A 249 -1.91 -11.92 28.67
N SER A 250 -2.67 -12.71 27.91
CA SER A 250 -3.19 -12.28 26.61
C SER A 250 -4.29 -11.22 26.73
N GLY A 251 -5.13 -11.29 27.78
CA GLY A 251 -6.10 -10.26 28.12
C GLY A 251 -5.43 -8.91 28.39
N PHE A 252 -4.40 -8.90 29.24
CA PHE A 252 -3.64 -7.70 29.59
C PHE A 252 -2.95 -7.09 28.38
N TYR A 253 -2.30 -7.90 27.55
CA TYR A 253 -1.64 -7.41 26.33
C TYR A 253 -2.60 -6.69 25.36
N ARG A 254 -3.90 -7.02 25.37
CA ARG A 254 -4.90 -6.33 24.54
C ARG A 254 -5.22 -4.93 25.07
N MET A 255 -5.20 -4.72 26.37
CA MET A 255 -5.45 -3.40 26.97
C MET A 255 -4.17 -2.56 27.06
N ARG A 256 -3.02 -3.22 27.22
CA ARG A 256 -1.69 -2.62 27.29
C ARG A 256 -0.78 -3.36 26.32
N ALA A 257 -0.64 -2.84 25.10
CA ALA A 257 0.10 -3.44 23.98
C ALA A 257 1.63 -3.35 24.15
N SER A 258 2.11 -3.75 25.32
CA SER A 258 3.51 -3.84 25.73
C SER A 258 3.79 -5.25 26.22
N LEU A 259 4.71 -5.95 25.56
CA LEU A 259 5.15 -7.29 25.95
C LEU A 259 5.69 -7.28 27.39
N ASP A 260 6.48 -6.27 27.74
CA ASP A 260 7.14 -6.17 29.04
C ASP A 260 6.11 -5.99 30.17
N ALA A 261 5.14 -5.09 29.98
CA ALA A 261 4.11 -4.84 30.97
C ALA A 261 3.19 -6.06 31.14
N ALA A 262 2.84 -6.71 30.02
CA ALA A 262 2.01 -7.90 30.05
C ALA A 262 2.75 -9.11 30.68
N ALA A 263 4.06 -9.24 30.44
CA ALA A 263 4.89 -10.26 31.06
C ALA A 263 5.06 -10.03 32.56
N ALA A 264 5.34 -8.78 32.99
CA ALA A 264 5.43 -8.43 34.41
C ALA A 264 4.11 -8.76 35.14
N TYR A 265 2.97 -8.40 34.56
CA TYR A 265 1.66 -8.74 35.11
C TYR A 265 1.41 -10.26 35.17
N ALA A 266 1.90 -11.02 34.18
CA ALA A 266 1.79 -12.49 34.19
C ALA A 266 2.67 -13.15 35.26
N ASP A 267 3.80 -12.52 35.60
CA ASP A 267 4.73 -12.99 36.65
C ASP A 267 4.25 -12.60 38.06
N GLU A 268 3.33 -11.64 38.20
CA GLU A 268 2.73 -11.27 39.48
C GLU A 268 1.83 -12.38 40.07
N PRO A 269 1.87 -12.61 41.40
CA PRO A 269 0.95 -13.53 42.08
C PRO A 269 -0.51 -13.14 41.85
N SER A 270 -1.40 -14.12 41.65
CA SER A 270 -2.82 -13.89 41.34
C SER A 270 -3.53 -12.95 42.32
N ASN A 271 -3.16 -12.99 43.62
CA ASN A 271 -3.77 -12.17 44.66
C ASN A 271 -3.34 -10.68 44.64
N SER A 272 -2.29 -10.35 43.88
CA SER A 272 -1.73 -9.00 43.76
C SER A 272 -2.06 -8.33 42.43
N ARG A 273 -2.76 -9.03 41.54
CA ARG A 273 -3.06 -8.54 40.19
C ARG A 273 -4.15 -7.46 40.21
N CYS A 274 -3.86 -6.36 39.52
CA CYS A 274 -4.84 -5.30 39.28
C CYS A 274 -5.81 -5.65 38.13
N ASP A 275 -6.90 -4.89 38.04
CA ASP A 275 -7.85 -5.02 36.92
C ASP A 275 -7.18 -4.74 35.57
N ILE A 276 -7.59 -5.51 34.56
CA ILE A 276 -7.07 -5.41 33.20
C ILE A 276 -7.69 -4.19 32.50
N GLU A 277 -7.01 -3.07 32.62
CA GLU A 277 -7.48 -1.78 32.11
C GLU A 277 -6.42 -1.07 31.27
N PRO A 278 -6.84 -0.20 30.33
CA PRO A 278 -5.93 0.75 29.67
C PRO A 278 -5.15 1.59 30.69
N ALA A 279 -3.92 1.97 30.34
CA ALA A 279 -3.09 2.82 31.18
C ALA A 279 -2.54 4.01 30.39
N MET A 280 -2.32 5.13 31.08
CA MET A 280 -1.69 6.30 30.49
C MET A 280 -0.26 5.98 30.03
N ASN A 281 0.14 6.57 28.90
CA ASN A 281 1.46 6.40 28.28
C ASN A 281 1.83 4.94 27.91
N VAL A 282 0.85 4.05 27.81
CA VAL A 282 1.02 2.68 27.29
C VAL A 282 0.01 2.47 26.16
N PRO A 283 0.43 2.06 24.96
CA PRO A 283 -0.50 1.94 23.84
C PRO A 283 -1.57 0.88 24.10
N VAL A 284 -2.82 1.16 23.75
CA VAL A 284 -3.91 0.18 23.72
C VAL A 284 -3.87 -0.57 22.39
N ALA A 285 -4.08 -1.89 22.41
CA ALA A 285 -4.01 -2.68 21.18
C ALA A 285 -5.13 -2.26 20.20
N ILE A 286 -4.72 -2.01 18.96
CA ILE A 286 -5.63 -1.59 17.89
C ILE A 286 -6.64 -2.72 17.60
N PRO A 287 -7.95 -2.43 17.60
CA PRO A 287 -8.97 -3.38 17.21
C PRO A 287 -8.71 -3.95 15.81
N LYS A 288 -8.74 -5.28 15.68
CA LYS A 288 -8.74 -5.92 14.37
C LYS A 288 -10.08 -5.64 13.70
N SER A 289 -10.04 -5.39 12.40
CA SER A 289 -11.25 -5.11 11.61
C SER A 289 -11.37 -6.12 10.48
N GLU A 290 -12.59 -6.53 10.20
CA GLU A 290 -12.94 -7.36 9.06
C GLU A 290 -13.06 -6.52 7.78
N LYS A 291 -12.97 -7.18 6.62
CA LYS A 291 -13.12 -6.54 5.31
C LYS A 291 -14.49 -6.88 4.73
N GLY A 292 -15.34 -5.87 4.56
CA GLY A 292 -16.60 -6.01 3.83
C GLY A 292 -16.33 -6.12 2.33
N GLN A 293 -16.78 -7.21 1.69
CA GLN A 293 -16.68 -7.42 0.23
C GLN A 293 -17.93 -6.94 -0.54
N GLY A 294 -18.85 -6.28 0.17
CA GLY A 294 -20.13 -5.76 -0.29
C GLY A 294 -20.95 -5.29 0.91
N CYS A 295 -22.05 -4.57 0.68
CA CYS A 295 -22.86 -4.00 1.76
C CYS A 295 -23.45 -5.09 2.65
N GLN A 296 -24.09 -6.11 2.04
CA GLN A 296 -24.65 -7.25 2.79
C GLN A 296 -23.58 -7.99 3.60
N HIS A 297 -22.48 -8.38 2.95
CA HIS A 297 -21.39 -9.10 3.61
C HIS A 297 -20.80 -8.29 4.77
N ALA A 298 -20.79 -6.95 4.68
CA ALA A 298 -20.32 -6.11 5.78
C ALA A 298 -21.27 -6.14 6.99
N LEU A 299 -22.58 -6.16 6.75
CA LEU A 299 -23.62 -6.24 7.78
C LEU A 299 -23.71 -7.63 8.42
N ASP A 300 -23.36 -8.69 7.69
CA ASP A 300 -23.40 -10.07 8.19
C ASP A 300 -22.53 -10.29 9.44
N PHE A 301 -21.42 -9.56 9.56
CA PHE A 301 -20.58 -9.60 10.77
C PHE A 301 -21.26 -9.02 12.03
N LEU A 302 -22.34 -8.26 11.88
CA LEU A 302 -22.94 -7.44 12.93
C LEU A 302 -24.43 -7.74 13.17
N GLN A 303 -24.98 -8.83 12.60
CA GLN A 303 -26.39 -9.23 12.71
C GLN A 303 -26.92 -9.34 14.15
N GLY A 304 -26.04 -9.59 15.13
CA GLY A 304 -26.39 -9.64 16.55
C GLY A 304 -26.59 -8.26 17.22
N SER A 305 -26.75 -7.18 16.46
CA SER A 305 -26.96 -5.82 16.97
C SER A 305 -28.15 -5.20 16.28
N SER A 306 -29.00 -4.47 17.01
CA SER A 306 -30.18 -3.79 16.44
C SER A 306 -29.82 -2.55 15.61
N ARG A 307 -28.68 -1.92 15.95
CA ARG A 307 -28.20 -0.70 15.30
C ARG A 307 -26.71 -0.80 15.04
N VAL A 308 -26.31 -0.30 13.87
CA VAL A 308 -24.90 -0.14 13.51
C VAL A 308 -24.67 1.27 12.97
N TRP A 309 -23.45 1.77 13.11
CA TRP A 309 -23.04 3.08 12.66
C TRP A 309 -21.99 2.92 11.57
N ALA A 310 -22.24 3.51 10.39
CA ALA A 310 -21.25 3.64 9.34
C ALA A 310 -20.50 4.96 9.54
N GLU A 311 -19.23 4.89 9.93
CA GLU A 311 -18.35 6.05 9.99
C GLU A 311 -17.60 6.24 8.67
N THR A 312 -17.35 7.50 8.29
CA THR A 312 -16.43 7.80 7.18
C THR A 312 -15.05 7.22 7.47
N LYS A 313 -14.51 6.47 6.51
CA LYS A 313 -13.13 6.02 6.57
C LYS A 313 -12.23 7.10 5.98
N TYR A 314 -11.59 7.86 6.85
CA TYR A 314 -10.60 8.85 6.45
C TYR A 314 -9.28 8.19 6.03
N ASP A 315 -8.60 8.83 5.07
CA ASP A 315 -7.36 8.36 4.46
C ASP A 315 -6.15 9.05 5.10
N GLY A 316 -5.77 8.59 6.29
CA GLY A 316 -4.69 9.20 7.06
C GLY A 316 -3.81 8.19 7.78
N GLU A 317 -3.11 8.68 8.79
CA GLU A 317 -2.37 7.86 9.73
C GLU A 317 -3.05 7.84 11.10
N ARG A 318 -3.45 6.65 11.55
CA ARG A 318 -3.96 6.48 12.91
C ARG A 318 -2.99 7.00 13.98
N ALA A 319 -3.53 7.83 14.87
CA ALA A 319 -2.89 8.40 16.04
C ALA A 319 -3.71 8.06 17.30
N GLN A 320 -3.13 7.28 18.20
CA GLN A 320 -3.68 7.07 19.53
C GLN A 320 -3.06 8.10 20.47
N ILE A 321 -3.89 9.00 21.00
CA ILE A 321 -3.48 10.22 21.68
C ILE A 321 -3.78 10.07 23.17
N HIS A 322 -2.74 10.15 23.99
CA HIS A 322 -2.83 10.17 25.44
C HIS A 322 -2.54 11.59 25.90
N VAL A 323 -3.45 12.18 26.67
CA VAL A 323 -3.26 13.51 27.26
C VAL A 323 -3.42 13.40 28.77
N GLU A 324 -2.49 13.98 29.50
CA GLU A 324 -2.52 14.08 30.96
C GLU A 324 -2.36 15.54 31.37
N ILE A 325 -3.20 15.99 32.28
CA ILE A 325 -3.20 17.32 32.86
C ILE A 325 -2.42 17.25 34.17
N ARG A 326 -1.36 18.04 34.26
CA ARG A 326 -0.51 18.14 35.45
C ARG A 326 -1.10 19.13 36.45
N ALA A 327 -0.59 19.11 37.67
CA ALA A 327 -1.01 20.01 38.75
C ALA A 327 -0.82 21.51 38.43
N ASP A 328 0.12 21.84 37.54
CA ASP A 328 0.36 23.20 37.03
C ASP A 328 -0.58 23.58 35.86
N ASN A 329 -1.62 22.78 35.60
CA ASN A 329 -2.51 22.86 34.45
C ASN A 329 -1.81 22.70 33.08
N SER A 330 -0.54 22.30 33.04
CA SER A 330 0.13 21.95 31.78
C SER A 330 -0.30 20.57 31.30
N SER A 331 -0.42 20.40 29.98
CA SER A 331 -0.79 19.11 29.38
C SER A 331 0.45 18.36 28.87
N ARG A 332 0.65 17.12 29.31
CA ARG A 332 1.56 16.15 28.68
C ARG A 332 0.83 15.36 27.60
N ILE A 333 1.36 15.37 26.38
CA ILE A 333 0.80 14.62 25.24
C ILE A 333 1.76 13.49 24.86
N THR A 334 1.22 12.30 24.68
CA THR A 334 1.93 11.15 24.12
C THR A 334 1.11 10.56 22.97
N ILE A 335 1.75 10.30 21.82
CA ILE A 335 1.07 9.82 20.61
C ILE A 335 1.69 8.50 20.16
N PHE A 336 0.88 7.44 20.09
CA PHE A 336 1.28 6.16 19.52
C PHE A 336 0.80 6.00 18.08
N SER A 337 1.68 5.48 17.22
CA SER A 337 1.34 5.14 15.83
C SER A 337 0.66 3.77 15.73
N LYS A 338 0.20 3.43 14.52
CA LYS A 338 -0.32 2.10 14.20
C LYS A 338 0.62 0.95 14.57
N SER A 339 1.94 1.17 14.55
CA SER A 339 2.93 0.17 14.95
C SER A 339 3.20 0.14 16.46
N LYS A 340 2.36 0.81 17.26
CA LYS A 340 2.46 0.96 18.72
C LYS A 340 3.71 1.73 19.17
N ARG A 341 4.46 2.32 18.23
CA ARG A 341 5.66 3.12 18.52
C ARG A 341 5.25 4.49 19.02
N ASP A 342 5.95 4.99 20.04
CA ASP A 342 5.90 6.39 20.43
C ASP A 342 6.37 7.28 19.27
N SER A 343 5.45 8.14 18.83
CA SER A 343 5.58 9.05 17.70
C SER A 343 5.30 10.49 18.12
N THR A 344 5.36 10.77 19.43
CA THR A 344 5.02 12.06 20.03
C THR A 344 5.79 13.21 19.39
N HIS A 345 7.10 13.04 19.22
CA HIS A 345 7.97 14.03 18.57
C HIS A 345 7.82 14.06 17.06
N ASP A 346 7.58 12.90 16.43
CA ASP A 346 7.33 12.81 14.99
C ASP A 346 6.07 13.62 14.60
N ARG A 347 5.10 13.74 15.52
CA ARG A 347 3.79 14.37 15.28
C ARG A 347 3.59 15.63 16.11
N HIS A 348 4.68 16.37 16.35
CA HIS A 348 4.63 17.57 17.19
C HIS A 348 3.64 18.63 16.68
N ALA A 349 3.49 18.77 15.36
CA ALA A 349 2.59 19.75 14.74
C ALA A 349 1.12 19.67 15.18
N VAL A 350 0.63 18.48 15.57
CA VAL A 350 -0.77 18.32 16.01
C VAL A 350 -0.97 18.56 17.50
N HIS A 351 0.09 18.86 18.27
CA HIS A 351 -0.02 19.06 19.72
C HIS A 351 -0.88 20.30 20.07
N SER A 352 -0.72 21.40 19.34
CA SER A 352 -1.57 22.59 19.52
C SER A 352 -3.02 22.29 19.14
N ILE A 353 -3.24 21.51 18.09
CA ILE A 353 -4.57 21.07 17.64
C ILE A 353 -5.25 20.23 18.73
N ILE A 354 -4.52 19.31 19.37
CA ILE A 354 -5.03 18.50 20.48
C ILE A 354 -5.43 19.38 21.66
N ARG A 355 -4.61 20.38 22.02
CA ARG A 355 -4.93 21.30 23.12
C ARG A 355 -6.16 22.15 22.81
N SER A 356 -6.23 22.73 21.61
CA SER A 356 -7.38 23.50 21.15
C SER A 356 -8.66 22.64 21.16
N ALA A 357 -8.60 21.44 20.57
CA ALA A 357 -9.73 20.52 20.48
C ALA A 357 -10.25 20.06 21.84
N LEU A 358 -9.43 20.02 22.89
CA LEU A 358 -9.83 19.65 24.25
C LEU A 358 -10.12 20.86 25.17
N GLY A 359 -10.06 22.09 24.64
CA GLY A 359 -10.22 23.30 25.46
C GLY A 359 -9.11 23.49 26.50
N LEU A 360 -7.90 22.99 26.21
CA LEU A 360 -6.71 23.09 27.06
C LEU A 360 -5.79 24.25 26.65
N ASP A 361 -6.12 24.99 25.59
CA ASP A 361 -5.34 26.14 25.14
C ASP A 361 -5.71 27.41 25.95
N PRO A 362 -4.79 27.96 26.77
CA PRO A 362 -5.06 29.15 27.58
C PRO A 362 -5.41 30.39 26.75
N SER A 363 -4.94 30.47 25.49
CA SER A 363 -5.18 31.62 24.61
C SER A 363 -6.61 31.71 24.10
N HIS A 364 -7.35 30.59 24.10
CA HIS A 364 -8.72 30.48 23.57
C HIS A 364 -9.79 30.25 24.65
N GLN A 365 -9.44 30.27 25.94
CA GLN A 365 -10.37 30.02 27.05
C GLN A 365 -11.46 31.08 27.25
N ARG A 366 -11.37 32.26 26.61
CA ARG A 366 -12.33 33.35 26.84
C ARG A 366 -13.69 33.16 26.13
N ASP A 367 -13.74 32.37 25.05
CA ASP A 367 -14.95 32.25 24.21
C ASP A 367 -15.49 30.80 24.06
N LYS A 368 -14.76 29.79 24.51
CA LYS A 368 -15.18 28.38 24.38
C LYS A 368 -15.30 27.73 25.76
N GLY A 369 -16.41 27.02 25.97
CA GLY A 369 -16.85 26.51 27.28
C GLY A 369 -15.83 25.69 28.07
N ARG A 370 -16.17 25.46 29.35
CA ARG A 370 -15.38 24.78 30.38
C ARG A 370 -14.68 23.51 29.87
N THR A 371 -13.37 23.40 30.12
CA THR A 371 -12.59 22.17 29.90
C THR A 371 -13.24 20.97 30.60
N ILE A 372 -13.59 19.94 29.84
CA ILE A 372 -14.26 18.74 30.38
C ILE A 372 -13.24 17.75 30.95
N VAL A 373 -12.09 17.58 30.29
CA VAL A 373 -11.01 16.72 30.77
C VAL A 373 -10.39 17.37 32.00
N ARG A 374 -10.38 16.68 33.13
CA ARG A 374 -9.85 17.19 34.41
C ARG A 374 -8.50 16.59 34.77
N GLN A 375 -8.25 15.35 34.37
CA GLN A 375 -7.03 14.62 34.73
C GLN A 375 -6.35 14.04 33.51
N ASN A 376 -7.04 13.21 32.73
CA ASN A 376 -6.40 12.47 31.64
C ASN A 376 -7.42 11.92 30.63
N VAL A 377 -6.97 11.63 29.41
CA VAL A 377 -7.81 11.05 28.36
C VAL A 377 -6.98 10.22 27.36
N ILE A 378 -7.57 9.14 26.84
CA ILE A 378 -7.04 8.36 25.71
C ILE A 378 -8.04 8.42 24.56
N LEU A 379 -7.61 8.98 23.43
CA LEU A 379 -8.41 9.19 22.23
C LEU A 379 -7.81 8.42 21.05
N ASP A 380 -8.68 7.95 20.15
CA ASP A 380 -8.28 7.52 18.83
C ASP A 380 -8.69 8.57 17.79
N ALA A 381 -7.72 8.95 16.95
CA ALA A 381 -7.93 9.84 15.83
C ALA A 381 -7.21 9.34 14.57
N GLU A 382 -7.68 9.79 13.41
CA GLU A 382 -6.96 9.70 12.16
C GLU A 382 -6.28 11.05 11.88
N MET A 383 -4.95 11.05 11.74
CA MET A 383 -4.21 12.24 11.34
C MET A 383 -4.21 12.35 9.82
N VAL A 384 -4.69 13.48 9.31
CA VAL A 384 -4.91 13.71 7.87
C VAL A 384 -4.22 15.00 7.42
N ALA A 385 -4.02 15.14 6.11
CA ALA A 385 -3.71 16.43 5.51
C ALA A 385 -5.02 17.16 5.22
N PHE A 386 -5.13 18.42 5.64
CA PHE A 386 -6.22 19.31 5.27
C PHE A 386 -5.75 20.30 4.23
N ARG A 387 -6.64 20.62 3.30
CA ARG A 387 -6.54 21.77 2.42
C ARG A 387 -7.80 22.62 2.61
N GLY A 388 -7.67 23.75 3.30
CA GLY A 388 -8.82 24.48 3.84
C GLY A 388 -9.63 23.57 4.77
N GLY A 389 -10.92 23.34 4.47
CA GLY A 389 -11.79 22.47 5.26
C GLY A 389 -11.87 21.01 4.83
N LYS A 390 -11.19 20.62 3.73
CA LYS A 390 -11.34 19.29 3.12
C LYS A 390 -10.09 18.45 3.35
N VAL A 391 -10.28 17.15 3.60
CA VAL A 391 -9.18 16.17 3.63
C VAL A 391 -8.56 16.05 2.23
N ASP A 392 -7.24 16.23 2.16
CA ASP A 392 -6.43 16.07 0.96
C ASP A 392 -5.79 14.67 0.92
N GLU A 393 -5.03 14.38 -0.12
CA GLU A 393 -4.46 13.06 -0.38
C GLU A 393 -3.42 12.63 0.67
N PHE A 394 -3.46 11.33 1.02
CA PHE A 394 -2.60 10.70 2.01
C PHE A 394 -1.09 10.99 1.85
N TRP A 395 -0.58 11.07 0.62
CA TRP A 395 0.85 11.22 0.37
C TRP A 395 1.44 12.55 0.86
N ARG A 396 0.60 13.58 1.08
CA ARG A 396 1.00 14.88 1.66
C ARG A 396 1.43 14.78 3.12
N ILE A 397 0.86 13.83 3.88
CA ILE A 397 1.09 13.70 5.33
C ILE A 397 2.58 13.50 5.63
N ARG A 398 3.27 12.69 4.83
CA ARG A 398 4.69 12.38 5.06
C ARG A 398 5.58 13.62 4.95
N GLU A 399 5.34 14.45 3.94
CA GLU A 399 6.08 15.71 3.73
C GLU A 399 5.85 16.69 4.90
N LEU A 400 4.61 16.79 5.38
CA LEU A 400 4.26 17.61 6.54
C LEU A 400 4.91 17.09 7.82
N ILE A 401 4.95 15.77 8.04
CA ILE A 401 5.66 15.18 9.18
C ILE A 401 7.16 15.47 9.08
N ASP A 402 7.80 15.20 7.94
CA ASP A 402 9.25 15.34 7.78
C ASP A 402 9.72 16.79 7.98
N SER A 403 8.87 17.77 7.65
CA SER A 403 9.13 19.20 7.85
C SER A 403 8.80 19.73 9.26
N THR A 404 7.86 19.11 9.98
CA THR A 404 7.38 19.59 11.29
C THR A 404 7.80 18.73 12.49
N ALA A 405 8.36 17.55 12.26
CA ALA A 405 8.80 16.64 13.31
C ALA A 405 9.90 17.26 14.18
N HIS A 406 9.88 16.92 15.46
CA HIS A 406 10.98 17.17 16.39
C HIS A 406 11.86 15.91 16.51
N GLY A 407 13.16 16.08 16.80
CA GLY A 407 14.06 14.96 17.02
C GLY A 407 14.65 14.33 15.75
N ILE A 408 14.78 13.00 15.73
CA ILE A 408 15.59 12.27 14.72
C ILE A 408 14.97 12.30 13.32
N ARG A 409 13.64 12.30 13.23
CA ARG A 409 12.94 12.42 11.94
C ARG A 409 12.93 13.84 11.39
N ARG A 410 13.33 14.84 12.19
CA ARG A 410 13.42 16.22 11.71
C ARG A 410 14.43 16.27 10.58
N SER A 411 13.95 16.59 9.38
CA SER A 411 14.85 16.91 8.28
C SER A 411 15.59 18.21 8.60
N ARG A 412 16.90 18.14 8.88
CA ARG A 412 17.76 19.33 9.06
C ARG A 412 18.08 20.05 7.75
N LYS A 413 17.32 19.83 6.67
CA LYS A 413 17.46 20.62 5.44
C LYS A 413 16.82 22.01 5.62
N GLY A 414 17.52 22.85 6.36
CA GLY A 414 17.62 24.26 6.01
C GLY A 414 18.54 24.37 4.78
N SER A 415 18.08 25.09 3.76
CA SER A 415 18.91 25.68 2.70
C SER A 415 20.04 24.83 2.09
N ARG A 416 19.72 24.03 1.07
CA ARG A 416 20.48 23.88 -0.19
C ARG A 416 19.89 22.75 -1.04
N SER A 417 19.61 23.10 -2.29
CA SER A 417 18.95 22.30 -3.32
C SER A 417 17.43 22.14 -3.12
N VAL A 418 16.72 23.28 -3.17
CA VAL A 418 15.70 23.39 -4.23
C VAL A 418 16.50 23.43 -5.53
N VAL A 419 16.94 22.27 -6.01
CA VAL A 419 17.05 22.15 -7.46
C VAL A 419 15.60 22.21 -7.86
N ALA A 420 15.23 23.36 -8.40
CA ALA A 420 14.07 23.52 -9.24
C ALA A 420 14.21 22.46 -10.35
N TYR A 421 13.79 21.24 -10.05
CA TYR A 421 13.19 20.43 -11.09
C TYR A 421 11.89 21.13 -11.34
N GLU A 422 11.92 21.96 -12.39
CA GLU A 422 10.79 22.62 -13.02
C GLU A 422 9.54 21.77 -12.84
N HIS A 423 8.75 22.15 -11.85
CA HIS A 423 7.39 21.68 -11.64
C HIS A 423 6.48 22.37 -12.68
N GLU A 424 6.93 22.45 -13.93
CA GLU A 424 6.21 23.12 -15.01
C GLU A 424 5.06 22.22 -15.47
N SER A 425 3.97 22.19 -14.70
CA SER A 425 2.57 22.01 -15.14
C SER A 425 1.56 21.69 -14.00
N MET A 426 1.95 21.79 -12.72
CA MET A 426 0.99 21.73 -11.60
C MET A 426 1.32 22.70 -10.43
N ASP A 427 2.04 23.80 -10.70
CA ASP A 427 2.68 24.64 -9.66
C ASP A 427 2.10 26.03 -9.40
N SER A 428 0.88 26.35 -9.83
CA SER A 428 0.26 27.61 -9.40
C SER A 428 -0.39 27.54 -8.00
N GLU A 429 -0.28 26.44 -7.26
CA GLU A 429 -0.85 26.28 -5.90
C GLU A 429 0.12 25.60 -4.91
N ALA A 430 1.40 25.97 -4.94
CA ALA A 430 2.44 25.37 -4.10
C ALA A 430 2.19 25.64 -2.60
N ASN A 431 1.71 24.62 -1.87
CA ASN A 431 1.64 24.46 -0.41
C ASN A 431 0.95 25.54 0.46
N GLU A 432 0.46 26.65 -0.10
CA GLU A 432 -0.36 27.60 0.67
C GLU A 432 -1.68 26.95 1.10
N GLY A 433 -1.89 26.87 2.41
CA GLY A 433 -3.14 26.37 3.01
C GLY A 433 -3.26 24.85 3.21
N ILE A 434 -2.14 24.09 3.15
CA ILE A 434 -2.13 22.67 3.54
C ILE A 434 -1.53 22.50 4.93
N ASN A 435 -2.23 21.83 5.85
CA ASN A 435 -1.76 21.56 7.20
C ASN A 435 -2.15 20.16 7.68
N LEU A 436 -1.50 19.67 8.74
CA LEU A 436 -1.96 18.47 9.43
C LEU A 436 -3.22 18.79 10.26
N GLY A 437 -4.11 17.82 10.37
CA GLY A 437 -5.22 17.85 11.31
C GLY A 437 -5.64 16.47 11.79
N LEU A 438 -6.64 16.44 12.66
CA LEU A 438 -7.09 15.26 13.38
C LEU A 438 -8.59 15.02 13.18
N VAL A 439 -8.93 13.77 12.88
CA VAL A 439 -10.31 13.29 12.83
C VAL A 439 -10.54 12.28 13.94
N PHE A 440 -11.19 12.71 15.02
CA PHE A 440 -11.41 11.89 16.21
C PHE A 440 -12.58 10.92 16.03
N PHE A 441 -12.41 9.66 16.43
CA PHE A 441 -13.43 8.62 16.20
C PHE A 441 -13.70 7.66 17.37
N ASP A 442 -12.90 7.65 18.43
CA ASP A 442 -13.21 6.90 19.66
C ASP A 442 -12.51 7.50 20.89
N VAL A 443 -13.00 7.17 22.09
CA VAL A 443 -12.40 7.51 23.39
C VAL A 443 -12.38 6.26 24.26
N VAL A 444 -11.24 5.96 24.87
CA VAL A 444 -11.00 4.67 25.56
C VAL A 444 -10.81 4.86 27.07
N TYR A 445 -10.47 6.07 27.50
CA TYR A 445 -10.17 6.41 28.89
C TYR A 445 -10.45 7.89 29.11
N LEU A 446 -11.06 8.26 30.25
CA LEU A 446 -11.33 9.65 30.62
C LEU A 446 -11.31 9.80 32.14
N ASP A 447 -10.56 10.78 32.64
CA ASP A 447 -10.49 11.19 34.05
C ASP A 447 -10.36 10.01 35.01
N SER A 448 -9.35 9.18 34.75
CA SER A 448 -9.03 7.99 35.53
C SER A 448 -10.10 6.89 35.47
N THR A 449 -11.06 7.01 34.55
CA THR A 449 -12.12 6.03 34.31
C THR A 449 -11.91 5.33 32.95
N PRO A 450 -11.74 4.01 32.93
CA PRO A 450 -11.65 3.24 31.69
C PRO A 450 -13.03 3.14 31.00
N LEU A 451 -13.07 3.35 29.69
CA LEU A 451 -14.29 3.30 28.89
C LEU A 451 -14.33 2.11 27.93
N HIS A 452 -13.25 1.32 27.83
CA HIS A 452 -13.12 0.21 26.88
C HIS A 452 -14.27 -0.82 26.94
N SER A 453 -14.83 -1.07 28.13
CA SER A 453 -15.93 -2.01 28.35
C SER A 453 -17.32 -1.41 28.08
N ARG A 454 -17.43 -0.08 27.94
CA ARG A 454 -18.68 0.61 27.63
C ARG A 454 -19.06 0.42 26.16
N PRO A 455 -20.37 0.39 25.82
CA PRO A 455 -20.85 0.39 24.44
C PRO A 455 -20.28 1.54 23.59
N TYR A 456 -20.09 1.30 22.28
CA TYR A 456 -19.62 2.32 21.34
C TYR A 456 -20.49 3.58 21.37
N ALA A 457 -21.83 3.46 21.47
CA ALA A 457 -22.72 4.62 21.62
C ALA A 457 -22.32 5.52 22.79
N CYS A 458 -22.05 4.94 23.96
CA CYS A 458 -21.66 5.69 25.15
C CYS A 458 -20.31 6.38 24.94
N ARG A 459 -19.32 5.66 24.42
CA ARG A 459 -17.99 6.24 24.13
C ARG A 459 -18.09 7.38 23.11
N ARG A 460 -18.91 7.21 22.07
CA ARG A 460 -19.08 8.21 21.03
C ARG A 460 -19.75 9.49 21.56
N VAL A 461 -20.77 9.39 22.42
CA VAL A 461 -21.39 10.55 23.09
C VAL A 461 -20.37 11.28 23.97
N ILE A 462 -19.56 10.54 24.74
CA ILE A 462 -18.48 11.13 25.53
C ILE A 462 -17.52 11.89 24.61
N LEU A 463 -17.04 11.26 23.53
CA LEU A 463 -16.15 11.91 22.57
C LEU A 463 -16.73 13.19 21.97
N GLU A 464 -18.04 13.19 21.62
CA GLU A 464 -18.75 14.35 21.08
C GLU A 464 -18.81 15.51 22.07
N SER A 465 -18.92 15.22 23.37
CA SER A 465 -18.86 16.26 24.41
C SER A 465 -17.44 16.81 24.60
N LEU A 466 -16.41 15.98 24.44
CA LEU A 466 -15.02 16.34 24.73
C LEU A 466 -14.37 17.20 23.65
N VAL A 467 -14.61 16.87 22.37
CA VAL A 467 -13.88 17.44 21.24
C VAL A 467 -14.61 18.69 20.72
N GLN A 468 -13.93 19.83 20.75
CA GLN A 468 -14.34 21.08 20.12
C GLN A 468 -13.82 21.11 18.67
N PRO A 469 -14.68 20.94 17.65
CA PRO A 469 -14.23 20.97 16.27
C PRO A 469 -13.65 22.33 15.89
N GLU A 470 -12.63 22.30 15.04
CA GLU A 470 -11.97 23.47 14.48
C GLU A 470 -11.74 23.25 12.98
N PHE A 471 -12.30 24.15 12.17
CA PHE A 471 -12.27 24.04 10.71
C PHE A 471 -10.85 23.84 10.18
N GLY A 472 -10.64 22.78 9.38
CA GLY A 472 -9.34 22.45 8.79
C GLY A 472 -8.28 21.94 9.77
N LYS A 473 -8.61 21.75 11.06
CA LYS A 473 -7.64 21.28 12.08
C LYS A 473 -8.15 20.09 12.88
N ALA A 474 -9.36 20.16 13.43
CA ALA A 474 -9.93 19.13 14.28
C ALA A 474 -11.40 18.88 13.91
N MET A 475 -11.76 17.63 13.67
CA MET A 475 -13.16 17.25 13.44
C MET A 475 -13.47 15.90 14.09
N LEU A 476 -14.75 15.62 14.25
CA LEU A 476 -15.25 14.31 14.63
C LEU A 476 -15.54 13.52 13.35
N ALA A 477 -15.29 12.21 13.37
CA ALA A 477 -15.64 11.35 12.25
C ALA A 477 -17.15 11.36 12.00
N ASP A 478 -17.57 11.67 10.77
CA ASP A 478 -18.98 11.63 10.38
C ASP A 478 -19.51 10.19 10.54
N ARG A 479 -20.73 10.06 11.06
CA ARG A 479 -21.36 8.76 11.29
C ARG A 479 -22.82 8.76 10.86
N TYR A 480 -23.24 7.65 10.27
CA TYR A 480 -24.59 7.44 9.76
C TYR A 480 -25.20 6.22 10.44
N LEU A 481 -26.39 6.41 11.02
CA LEU A 481 -27.13 5.32 11.66
C LEU A 481 -27.72 4.39 10.60
N ILE A 482 -27.59 3.09 10.83
CA ILE A 482 -28.25 2.04 10.06
C ILE A 482 -29.06 1.21 11.04
N ASP A 483 -30.38 1.26 10.88
CA ASP A 483 -31.32 0.41 11.59
C ASP A 483 -31.32 -0.98 10.96
N MET A 484 -30.93 -2.00 11.73
CA MET A 484 -30.84 -3.38 11.25
C MET A 484 -32.21 -4.02 11.00
N SER A 485 -33.31 -3.39 11.45
CA SER A 485 -34.68 -3.85 11.21
C SER A 485 -35.29 -3.34 9.90
N THR A 486 -34.79 -2.22 9.36
CA THR A 486 -35.46 -1.49 8.28
C THR A 486 -34.54 -1.28 7.08
N HIS A 487 -34.59 -2.21 6.12
CA HIS A 487 -33.79 -2.17 4.88
C HIS A 487 -32.31 -1.75 5.10
N PRO A 488 -31.57 -2.34 6.07
CA PRO A 488 -30.24 -1.86 6.47
C PRO A 488 -29.25 -1.87 5.31
N HIS A 489 -29.41 -2.85 4.42
CA HIS A 489 -28.62 -3.03 3.23
C HIS A 489 -28.73 -1.87 2.25
N GLU A 490 -29.95 -1.44 1.91
CA GLU A 490 -30.20 -0.33 0.97
C GLU A 490 -29.68 0.99 1.53
N THR A 491 -29.88 1.20 2.83
CA THR A 491 -29.37 2.37 3.55
C THR A 491 -27.84 2.43 3.49
N LEU A 492 -27.16 1.33 3.83
CA LEU A 492 -25.69 1.25 3.76
C LEU A 492 -25.18 1.44 2.33
N ARG A 493 -25.86 0.86 1.33
CA ARG A 493 -25.47 0.98 -0.08
C ARG A 493 -25.55 2.43 -0.56
N LYS A 494 -26.63 3.14 -0.22
CA LYS A 494 -26.79 4.56 -0.56
C LYS A 494 -25.67 5.39 0.05
N ILE A 495 -25.43 5.24 1.36
CA ILE A 495 -24.32 5.92 2.05
C ILE A 495 -23.01 5.60 1.33
N PHE A 496 -22.67 4.32 1.16
CA PHE A 496 -21.41 3.92 0.53
C PHE A 496 -21.23 4.49 -0.89
N SER A 497 -22.30 4.53 -1.70
CA SER A 497 -22.27 5.13 -3.04
C SER A 497 -21.94 6.63 -3.03
N GLU A 498 -22.43 7.37 -2.02
CA GLU A 498 -22.16 8.79 -1.83
C GLU A 498 -20.71 9.03 -1.41
N HIS A 499 -20.17 8.21 -0.50
CA HIS A 499 -18.77 8.27 -0.09
C HIS A 499 -17.80 8.00 -1.27
N ILE A 500 -18.09 6.98 -2.10
CA ILE A 500 -17.30 6.71 -3.32
C ILE A 500 -17.40 7.91 -4.28
N ALA A 501 -18.58 8.51 -4.44
CA ALA A 501 -18.77 9.65 -5.34
C ALA A 501 -18.07 10.94 -4.87
N SER A 502 -17.83 11.05 -3.56
CA SER A 502 -17.04 12.11 -2.91
C SER A 502 -15.53 11.85 -2.92
N HIS A 503 -15.07 10.75 -3.52
CA HIS A 503 -13.66 10.33 -3.58
C HIS A 503 -13.06 10.00 -2.21
N GLU A 504 -13.89 9.55 -1.27
CA GLU A 504 -13.45 9.12 0.05
C GLU A 504 -13.05 7.64 0.05
N GLU A 505 -12.24 7.21 1.02
CA GLU A 505 -11.64 5.86 1.01
C GLU A 505 -12.67 4.74 1.22
N GLY A 506 -13.74 5.03 1.96
CA GLY A 506 -14.82 4.09 2.26
C GLY A 506 -15.46 4.34 3.62
N LEU A 507 -15.90 3.26 4.27
CA LEU A 507 -16.59 3.29 5.55
C LEU A 507 -15.97 2.34 6.58
N VAL A 508 -16.15 2.65 7.86
CA VAL A 508 -15.93 1.75 9.00
C VAL A 508 -17.25 1.55 9.74
N ILE A 509 -17.77 0.33 9.71
CA ILE A 509 -19.04 -0.02 10.35
C ILE A 509 -18.77 -0.55 11.76
N LYS A 510 -19.48 0.00 12.74
CA LYS A 510 -19.35 -0.35 14.16
C LYS A 510 -20.74 -0.67 14.74
N ALA A 511 -20.86 -1.75 15.50
CA ALA A 511 -22.10 -2.03 16.23
C ALA A 511 -22.27 -1.08 17.40
N GLU A 512 -23.49 -0.57 17.59
CA GLU A 512 -23.82 0.44 18.62
C GLU A 512 -23.45 -0.03 20.04
N ASP A 513 -23.69 -1.30 20.32
CA ASP A 513 -23.49 -1.95 21.61
C ASP A 513 -22.12 -2.62 21.77
N SER A 514 -21.22 -2.47 20.79
CA SER A 514 -19.89 -3.11 20.83
C SER A 514 -18.95 -2.47 21.86
N ARG A 515 -18.20 -3.33 22.57
CA ARG A 515 -17.08 -2.91 23.40
C ARG A 515 -15.89 -2.50 22.53
N TYR A 516 -14.95 -1.74 23.08
CA TYR A 516 -13.70 -1.45 22.39
C TYR A 516 -12.90 -2.75 22.24
N ASN A 517 -12.43 -3.06 21.02
CA ASN A 517 -11.72 -4.30 20.68
C ASN A 517 -12.55 -5.59 20.90
N ASP A 518 -13.87 -5.50 20.69
CA ASP A 518 -14.78 -6.65 20.70
C ASP A 518 -14.51 -7.59 19.51
N TYR A 519 -14.24 -8.86 19.80
CA TYR A 519 -13.93 -9.87 18.78
C TYR A 519 -15.19 -10.52 18.20
N ARG A 520 -16.33 -10.46 18.90
CA ARG A 520 -17.62 -11.00 18.43
C ARG A 520 -18.34 -9.98 17.54
N LYS A 521 -18.09 -8.69 17.78
CA LYS A 521 -18.62 -7.56 17.00
C LYS A 521 -17.47 -6.73 16.44
N PRO A 522 -16.66 -7.29 15.52
CA PRO A 522 -15.49 -6.58 15.00
C PRO A 522 -15.92 -5.36 14.20
N TRP A 523 -15.07 -4.33 14.15
CA TRP A 523 -15.27 -3.24 13.19
C TRP A 523 -15.15 -3.78 11.76
N VAL A 524 -15.94 -3.27 10.82
CA VAL A 524 -15.92 -3.75 9.43
C VAL A 524 -15.54 -2.61 8.49
N LYS A 525 -14.48 -2.80 7.70
CA LYS A 525 -14.01 -1.83 6.70
C LYS A 525 -14.64 -2.15 5.36
N LEU A 526 -15.43 -1.22 4.81
CA LEU A 526 -16.03 -1.33 3.48
C LEU A 526 -15.33 -0.34 2.56
N LYS A 527 -14.70 -0.85 1.49
CA LYS A 527 -13.95 -0.04 0.51
C LYS A 527 -14.29 -0.44 -0.91
N LYS A 528 -14.15 0.53 -1.82
CA LYS A 528 -14.39 0.33 -3.26
C LYS A 528 -13.57 -0.85 -3.80
N ASP A 529 -12.29 -0.96 -3.44
CA ASP A 529 -11.38 -1.99 -3.96
C ASP A 529 -11.50 -3.37 -3.28
N TYR A 530 -12.30 -3.49 -2.22
CA TYR A 530 -12.63 -4.78 -1.62
C TYR A 530 -13.82 -5.43 -2.32
N THR A 531 -14.61 -4.62 -3.02
CA THR A 531 -15.73 -5.08 -3.82
C THR A 531 -15.18 -5.59 -5.16
N PRO A 532 -15.52 -6.82 -5.57
CA PRO A 532 -15.04 -7.40 -6.83
C PRO A 532 -15.25 -6.45 -8.02
N ASP A 533 -14.24 -6.34 -8.88
CA ASP A 533 -14.22 -5.53 -10.11
C ASP A 533 -14.35 -4.00 -9.96
N PHE A 534 -14.37 -3.46 -8.73
CA PHE A 534 -14.65 -2.04 -8.50
C PHE A 534 -13.39 -1.18 -8.20
N GLY A 535 -12.23 -1.81 -8.00
CA GLY A 535 -10.95 -1.12 -7.87
C GLY A 535 -10.58 -0.32 -9.13
N ASP A 536 -9.65 0.62 -9.00
CA ASP A 536 -9.14 1.38 -10.15
C ASP A 536 -8.20 0.50 -10.98
N ASN A 537 -8.54 0.27 -12.25
CA ASN A 537 -7.87 -0.68 -13.14
C ASN A 537 -7.01 0.04 -14.20
N LEU A 538 -5.82 -0.50 -14.45
CA LEU A 538 -4.88 -0.04 -15.48
C LEU A 538 -4.31 -1.23 -16.26
N THR A 539 -4.08 -1.04 -17.56
CA THR A 539 -3.21 -1.92 -18.35
C THR A 539 -1.87 -1.23 -18.53
N LEU A 540 -0.78 -1.82 -18.03
CA LEU A 540 0.60 -1.30 -18.06
C LEU A 540 1.57 -2.39 -18.53
N VAL A 541 2.87 -2.15 -18.39
CA VAL A 541 3.91 -3.12 -18.77
C VAL A 541 4.74 -3.60 -17.59
N ILE A 542 5.09 -4.89 -17.60
CA ILE A 542 6.14 -5.47 -16.75
C ILE A 542 7.44 -5.45 -17.53
N LEU A 543 8.48 -4.86 -16.91
CA LEU A 543 9.81 -4.73 -17.49
C LEU A 543 10.88 -5.49 -16.71
N GLY A 544 10.63 -5.79 -15.44
CA GLY A 544 11.58 -6.51 -14.61
C GLY A 544 10.91 -7.29 -13.49
N ALA A 545 11.69 -8.15 -12.83
CA ALA A 545 11.21 -9.01 -11.76
C ALA A 545 12.28 -9.20 -10.68
N SER A 546 11.84 -9.50 -9.45
CA SER A 546 12.73 -9.81 -8.31
C SER A 546 12.04 -10.70 -7.29
N TRP A 547 12.84 -11.34 -6.44
CA TRP A 547 12.37 -11.84 -5.16
C TRP A 547 12.46 -10.73 -4.12
N GLU A 548 11.36 -10.43 -3.43
CA GLU A 548 11.36 -9.50 -2.30
C GLU A 548 11.19 -10.30 -1.01
N LYS A 549 12.03 -10.02 -0.01
CA LYS A 549 12.12 -10.78 1.25
C LYS A 549 10.77 -10.93 1.93
N ILE A 550 10.07 -9.83 2.20
CA ILE A 550 8.80 -9.85 2.96
C ILE A 550 7.76 -10.69 2.21
N ARG A 551 7.65 -10.51 0.89
CA ARG A 551 6.72 -11.28 0.07
C ARG A 551 7.12 -12.75 0.01
N GLY A 552 8.40 -13.05 -0.17
CA GLY A 552 8.98 -14.39 -0.14
C GLY A 552 8.67 -15.14 1.15
N ARG A 553 8.82 -14.47 2.31
CA ARG A 553 8.42 -15.01 3.62
C ARG A 553 6.93 -15.32 3.69
N SER A 554 6.09 -14.38 3.26
CA SER A 554 4.63 -14.55 3.31
C SER A 554 4.13 -15.72 2.46
N LEU A 555 4.78 -15.95 1.31
CA LEU A 555 4.46 -17.03 0.39
C LEU A 555 5.18 -18.34 0.72
N ARG A 556 6.16 -18.30 1.63
CA ARG A 556 7.11 -19.37 1.92
C ARG A 556 7.76 -19.91 0.64
N VAL A 557 8.37 -19.02 -0.13
CA VAL A 557 9.06 -19.35 -1.39
C VAL A 557 10.52 -18.88 -1.37
N PRO A 558 11.42 -19.66 -2.00
CA PRO A 558 12.85 -19.37 -2.06
C PRO A 558 13.18 -18.15 -2.94
N PRO A 559 14.40 -17.60 -2.83
CA PRO A 559 14.88 -16.52 -3.69
C PRO A 559 14.81 -16.80 -5.21
N THR A 560 14.79 -18.06 -5.62
CA THR A 560 14.56 -18.45 -7.03
C THR A 560 13.21 -18.00 -7.59
N THR A 561 12.25 -17.66 -6.72
CA THR A 561 10.90 -17.27 -7.12
C THR A 561 10.78 -15.76 -7.28
N TYR A 562 10.48 -15.29 -8.48
CA TYR A 562 10.07 -13.91 -8.68
C TYR A 562 8.71 -13.67 -8.03
N THR A 563 8.68 -12.77 -7.06
CA THR A 563 7.50 -12.44 -6.26
C THR A 563 7.04 -10.99 -6.45
N THR A 564 7.90 -10.14 -7.02
CA THR A 564 7.65 -8.72 -7.23
C THR A 564 8.02 -8.33 -8.66
N PHE A 565 7.11 -7.62 -9.32
CA PHE A 565 7.21 -7.22 -10.72
C PHE A 565 7.31 -5.70 -10.84
N TYR A 566 8.21 -5.23 -11.71
CA TYR A 566 8.52 -3.82 -11.91
C TYR A 566 7.65 -3.28 -13.04
N ILE A 567 6.77 -2.35 -12.67
CA ILE A 567 5.75 -1.81 -13.55
C ILE A 567 6.24 -0.50 -14.16
N GLY A 568 6.06 -0.38 -15.48
CA GLY A 568 6.33 0.84 -16.19
C GLY A 568 5.19 1.28 -17.11
N ALA A 569 5.30 2.54 -17.55
CA ALA A 569 4.43 3.15 -18.56
C ALA A 569 5.26 3.70 -19.72
N LEU A 570 4.67 3.76 -20.91
CA LEU A 570 5.31 4.31 -22.11
C LEU A 570 5.36 5.84 -22.05
N ASP A 571 6.50 6.43 -22.40
CA ASP A 571 6.67 7.87 -22.62
C ASP A 571 5.98 8.30 -23.92
N LYS A 572 5.21 9.41 -23.88
CA LYS A 572 4.47 9.91 -25.06
C LYS A 572 5.40 10.35 -26.19
N GLN A 573 6.58 10.88 -25.84
CA GLN A 573 7.57 11.35 -26.82
C GLN A 573 8.30 10.19 -27.50
N SER A 574 8.01 8.95 -27.08
CA SER A 574 8.67 7.79 -27.62
C SER A 574 8.14 7.41 -29.00
N THR A 575 9.05 7.12 -29.92
CA THR A 575 8.69 6.43 -31.15
C THR A 575 8.40 4.96 -30.87
N PHE A 576 7.52 4.33 -31.65
CA PHE A 576 7.28 2.88 -31.57
C PHE A 576 8.49 2.04 -32.02
N ILE A 577 9.46 2.67 -32.69
CA ILE A 577 10.68 2.02 -33.18
C ILE A 577 11.68 1.81 -32.03
N LEU A 578 11.80 2.78 -31.12
CA LEU A 578 12.62 2.65 -29.92
C LEU A 578 11.81 3.13 -28.70
N PRO A 579 10.92 2.27 -28.15
CA PRO A 579 10.04 2.64 -27.05
C PRO A 579 10.86 3.01 -25.80
N LYS A 580 10.45 4.06 -25.10
CA LYS A 580 11.04 4.53 -23.84
C LYS A 580 10.03 4.34 -22.72
N PHE A 581 10.42 3.55 -21.73
CA PHE A 581 9.58 3.27 -20.56
C PHE A 581 10.09 3.98 -19.30
N HIS A 582 9.15 4.32 -18.43
CA HIS A 582 9.44 4.79 -17.07
C HIS A 582 9.00 3.71 -16.09
N ILE A 583 9.93 3.07 -15.39
CA ILE A 583 9.68 2.12 -14.31
C ILE A 583 9.66 2.92 -13.01
N TYR A 584 8.52 2.96 -12.33
CA TYR A 584 8.39 3.83 -11.15
C TYR A 584 7.63 3.24 -9.97
N PHE A 585 7.02 2.05 -10.10
CA PHE A 585 6.45 1.31 -8.95
C PHE A 585 6.49 -0.20 -9.18
N THR A 586 6.19 -0.96 -8.13
CA THR A 586 6.23 -2.43 -8.14
C THR A 586 4.88 -3.04 -7.75
N ALA A 587 4.58 -4.23 -8.25
CA ALA A 587 3.42 -5.01 -7.85
C ALA A 587 3.83 -6.43 -7.42
N SER A 588 3.36 -6.86 -6.24
CA SER A 588 3.74 -8.18 -5.64
C SER A 588 2.53 -9.05 -5.26
N TYR A 589 1.31 -8.52 -5.44
CA TYR A 589 0.06 -9.15 -5.01
C TYR A 589 -0.89 -9.35 -6.19
N GLY A 590 -1.95 -10.13 -5.99
CA GLY A 590 -3.05 -10.32 -6.96
C GLY A 590 -3.05 -11.69 -7.64
N LEU A 591 -1.87 -12.22 -7.97
CA LEU A 591 -1.75 -13.58 -8.50
C LEU A 591 -1.91 -14.63 -7.40
N ASP A 592 -2.68 -15.67 -7.69
CA ASP A 592 -2.64 -16.93 -6.95
C ASP A 592 -1.32 -17.68 -7.25
N ARG A 593 -1.10 -18.81 -6.56
CA ARG A 593 0.17 -19.53 -6.65
C ARG A 593 0.39 -20.18 -8.01
N GLU A 594 -0.67 -20.69 -8.63
CA GLU A 594 -0.62 -21.32 -9.96
C GLU A 594 -0.25 -20.27 -11.01
N LYS A 595 -0.94 -19.13 -11.05
CA LYS A 595 -0.59 -18.03 -11.97
C LYS A 595 0.78 -17.45 -11.69
N LEU A 596 1.19 -17.37 -10.41
CA LEU A 596 2.54 -16.92 -10.07
C LEU A 596 3.61 -17.88 -10.59
N GLU A 597 3.33 -19.19 -10.60
CA GLU A 597 4.21 -20.21 -11.17
C GLU A 597 4.28 -20.06 -12.69
N GLU A 598 3.13 -19.94 -13.37
CA GLU A 598 3.08 -19.74 -14.82
C GLU A 598 3.86 -18.51 -15.27
N VAL A 599 3.78 -17.42 -14.51
CA VAL A 599 4.50 -16.17 -14.78
C VAL A 599 5.99 -16.33 -14.53
N ASN A 600 6.40 -17.04 -13.47
CA ASN A 600 7.79 -17.36 -13.24
C ASN A 600 8.37 -18.21 -14.37
N PHE A 601 7.64 -19.24 -14.80
CA PHE A 601 7.99 -20.06 -15.94
C PHE A 601 8.13 -19.21 -17.21
N LEU A 602 7.12 -18.39 -17.53
CA LEU A 602 7.12 -17.50 -18.70
C LEU A 602 8.33 -16.55 -18.71
N ILE A 603 8.64 -15.92 -17.58
CA ILE A 603 9.75 -14.97 -17.49
C ILE A 603 11.08 -15.72 -17.63
N LYS A 604 11.28 -16.81 -16.88
CA LYS A 604 12.53 -17.58 -16.92
C LYS A 604 12.76 -18.25 -18.27
N SER A 605 11.72 -18.75 -18.94
CA SER A 605 11.82 -19.33 -20.29
C SER A 605 12.11 -18.30 -21.37
N SER A 606 11.85 -17.01 -21.10
CA SER A 606 12.12 -15.90 -22.03
C SER A 606 13.55 -15.35 -21.94
N ASN A 607 14.44 -16.05 -21.21
CA ASN A 607 15.85 -15.70 -21.02
C ASN A 607 16.06 -14.22 -20.62
N PRO A 608 15.55 -13.82 -19.44
CA PRO A 608 15.67 -12.45 -18.96
C PRO A 608 17.14 -12.17 -18.62
N ILE A 609 17.54 -10.90 -18.71
CA ILE A 609 18.94 -10.51 -18.45
C ILE A 609 19.09 -9.95 -17.04
N PRO A 610 20.24 -10.13 -16.38
CA PRO A 610 20.56 -9.39 -15.16
C PRO A 610 20.44 -7.89 -15.40
N TYR A 611 19.89 -7.15 -14.43
CA TYR A 611 19.75 -5.70 -14.55
C TYR A 611 21.08 -4.98 -14.79
N SER A 612 22.18 -5.49 -14.23
CA SER A 612 23.54 -4.95 -14.46
C SER A 612 24.03 -5.09 -15.90
N ALA A 613 23.39 -5.91 -16.73
CA ALA A 613 23.78 -6.19 -18.12
C ALA A 613 22.79 -5.59 -19.14
N SER A 614 21.97 -4.61 -18.75
CA SER A 614 20.85 -4.10 -19.56
C SER A 614 21.23 -3.12 -20.70
N ASN A 615 22.41 -3.26 -21.29
CA ASN A 615 22.93 -2.26 -22.24
C ASN A 615 22.39 -2.43 -23.67
N ASP A 616 21.93 -3.63 -24.04
CA ASP A 616 21.48 -3.96 -25.40
C ASP A 616 20.04 -4.52 -25.39
N LEU A 617 19.06 -3.61 -25.36
CA LEU A 617 17.64 -3.92 -25.36
C LEU A 617 16.93 -3.19 -26.51
N PRO A 618 15.84 -3.76 -27.06
CA PRO A 618 15.06 -3.13 -28.14
C PRO A 618 14.21 -1.94 -27.66
N PHE A 619 14.47 -1.44 -26.46
CA PHE A 619 13.77 -0.34 -25.81
C PHE A 619 14.70 0.37 -24.83
N LYS A 620 14.41 1.64 -24.55
CA LYS A 620 15.04 2.40 -23.48
C LYS A 620 14.15 2.37 -22.25
N PHE A 621 14.73 2.45 -21.07
CA PHE A 621 13.96 2.60 -19.85
C PHE A 621 14.71 3.45 -18.82
N THR A 622 13.95 4.02 -17.89
CA THR A 622 14.47 4.68 -16.70
C THR A 622 13.88 4.03 -15.47
N VAL A 623 14.66 3.93 -14.40
CA VAL A 623 14.22 3.41 -13.11
C VAL A 623 14.15 4.57 -12.12
N PHE A 624 12.98 4.76 -11.51
CA PHE A 624 12.80 5.75 -10.47
C PHE A 624 13.69 5.43 -9.27
N GLN A 625 14.54 6.38 -8.89
CA GLN A 625 15.51 6.23 -7.80
C GLN A 625 14.85 6.10 -6.41
N GLY A 626 13.55 6.40 -6.30
CA GLY A 626 12.80 6.19 -5.05
C GLY A 626 12.32 4.75 -4.83
N LEU A 627 12.54 3.84 -5.78
CA LEU A 627 12.32 2.41 -5.55
C LEU A 627 13.35 1.88 -4.55
N SER A 628 12.92 0.97 -3.65
CA SER A 628 13.78 0.45 -2.57
C SER A 628 15.01 -0.30 -3.10
N LEU A 629 14.85 -1.04 -4.19
CA LEU A 629 15.90 -1.78 -4.88
C LEU A 629 15.61 -1.76 -6.39
N PRO A 630 16.64 -1.81 -7.25
CA PRO A 630 16.45 -2.05 -8.68
C PRO A 630 16.01 -3.50 -8.93
N PRO A 631 15.44 -3.80 -10.11
CA PRO A 631 15.09 -5.17 -10.47
C PRO A 631 16.33 -6.07 -10.49
N THR A 632 16.17 -7.34 -10.08
CA THR A 632 17.18 -8.39 -10.27
C THR A 632 17.37 -8.71 -11.75
N VAL A 633 16.26 -8.83 -12.49
CA VAL A 633 16.27 -9.14 -13.92
C VAL A 633 15.39 -8.18 -14.71
N ILE A 634 15.78 -7.92 -15.96
CA ILE A 634 15.03 -7.17 -16.97
C ILE A 634 14.58 -8.13 -18.07
N LEU A 635 13.33 -7.98 -18.51
CA LEU A 635 12.76 -8.77 -19.59
C LEU A 635 13.21 -8.19 -20.94
N ARG A 636 13.63 -9.07 -21.86
CA ARG A 636 13.98 -8.67 -23.24
C ARG A 636 12.75 -8.17 -24.03
N THR A 637 11.58 -8.72 -23.71
CA THR A 637 10.29 -8.35 -24.28
C THR A 637 9.36 -7.94 -23.15
N PRO A 638 8.88 -6.68 -23.10
CA PRO A 638 7.93 -6.25 -22.09
C PRO A 638 6.62 -7.06 -22.17
N LEU A 639 6.00 -7.32 -21.01
CA LEU A 639 4.72 -8.03 -20.94
C LEU A 639 3.59 -7.06 -20.58
N ALA A 640 2.47 -7.12 -21.28
CA ALA A 640 1.28 -6.39 -20.88
C ALA A 640 0.70 -6.98 -19.59
N VAL A 641 0.26 -6.12 -18.68
CA VAL A 641 -0.32 -6.51 -17.40
C VAL A 641 -1.54 -5.67 -17.07
N ASP A 642 -2.61 -6.34 -16.66
CA ASP A 642 -3.76 -5.70 -16.02
C ASP A 642 -3.55 -5.72 -14.51
N ILE A 643 -3.60 -4.53 -13.92
CA ILE A 643 -3.44 -4.29 -12.49
C ILE A 643 -4.58 -3.44 -11.96
N PHE A 644 -4.92 -3.63 -10.68
CA PHE A 644 -5.90 -2.81 -9.99
C PHE A 644 -5.40 -2.37 -8.61
N GLY A 645 -5.98 -1.28 -8.10
CA GLY A 645 -5.62 -0.72 -6.80
C GLY A 645 -6.77 -0.01 -6.10
N ALA A 646 -6.46 0.49 -4.91
CA ALA A 646 -7.40 1.20 -4.04
C ALA A 646 -7.66 2.65 -4.45
N GLY A 647 -6.85 3.18 -5.36
CA GLY A 647 -6.80 4.58 -5.73
C GLY A 647 -5.43 4.89 -6.32
N PHE A 648 -5.05 6.16 -6.31
CA PHE A 648 -3.75 6.62 -6.78
C PHE A 648 -3.00 7.32 -5.65
N THR A 649 -1.68 7.33 -5.75
CA THR A 649 -0.79 8.01 -4.81
C THR A 649 0.42 8.55 -5.57
N LYS A 650 1.25 9.37 -4.92
CA LYS A 650 2.56 9.77 -5.43
C LYS A 650 3.64 9.32 -4.47
N ALA A 651 4.67 8.66 -4.99
CA ALA A 651 5.88 8.38 -4.23
C ALA A 651 6.64 9.70 -3.96
N ALA A 652 7.35 9.77 -2.83
CA ALA A 652 8.14 10.96 -2.49
C ALA A 652 9.17 11.25 -3.59
N LYS A 653 9.21 12.49 -4.09
CA LYS A 653 10.06 12.94 -5.22
C LYS A 653 9.68 12.37 -6.60
N SER A 654 8.60 11.59 -6.71
CA SER A 654 8.05 11.19 -7.99
C SER A 654 7.14 12.28 -8.53
N GLN A 655 7.27 12.59 -9.82
CA GLN A 655 6.35 13.47 -10.55
C GLN A 655 5.15 12.70 -11.13
N HIS A 656 5.07 11.39 -10.89
CA HIS A 656 4.08 10.52 -11.49
C HIS A 656 3.13 9.90 -10.46
N TYR A 657 1.83 9.90 -10.78
CA TYR A 657 0.87 9.10 -10.02
C TYR A 657 1.18 7.62 -10.25
N GLU A 658 1.10 6.85 -9.18
CA GLU A 658 1.17 5.40 -9.20
C GLU A 658 -0.11 4.82 -8.61
N LEU A 659 -0.37 3.55 -8.93
CA LEU A 659 -1.51 2.84 -8.39
C LEU A 659 -1.25 2.49 -6.92
N ARG A 660 -2.17 2.86 -6.02
CA ARG A 660 -2.03 2.58 -4.59
C ARG A 660 -2.48 1.17 -4.27
N PHE A 661 -1.61 0.43 -3.56
CA PHE A 661 -1.80 -1.00 -3.24
C PHE A 661 -2.06 -1.88 -4.48
N PRO A 662 -1.14 -1.86 -5.46
CA PRO A 662 -1.35 -2.52 -6.75
C PRO A 662 -1.43 -4.04 -6.60
N ARG A 663 -2.38 -4.64 -7.32
CA ARG A 663 -2.65 -6.07 -7.39
C ARG A 663 -2.78 -6.46 -8.86
N ILE A 664 -2.04 -7.47 -9.27
CA ILE A 664 -2.06 -7.99 -10.63
C ILE A 664 -3.31 -8.85 -10.81
N THR A 665 -4.11 -8.53 -11.83
CA THR A 665 -5.27 -9.33 -12.24
C THR A 665 -4.85 -10.37 -13.27
N LYS A 666 -4.10 -9.95 -14.29
CA LYS A 666 -3.67 -10.82 -15.38
C LYS A 666 -2.37 -10.31 -16.01
N ILE A 667 -1.46 -11.24 -16.31
CA ILE A 667 -0.29 -11.00 -17.16
C ILE A 667 -0.56 -11.70 -18.49
N TYR A 668 -0.31 -11.01 -19.58
CA TYR A 668 -0.59 -11.52 -20.92
C TYR A 668 0.68 -12.05 -21.57
N ARG A 669 0.55 -13.16 -22.30
CA ARG A 669 1.59 -13.58 -23.24
C ARG A 669 1.66 -12.59 -24.40
N PRO A 670 2.83 -12.38 -25.02
CA PRO A 670 2.95 -11.50 -26.18
C PRO A 670 2.00 -11.85 -27.34
N SER A 671 1.62 -13.12 -27.48
CA SER A 671 0.66 -13.60 -28.48
C SER A 671 -0.80 -13.28 -28.14
N GLU A 672 -1.14 -13.07 -26.87
CA GLU A 672 -2.49 -12.74 -26.43
C GLU A 672 -2.75 -11.24 -26.45
N ARG A 673 -1.77 -10.46 -25.96
CA ARG A 673 -1.87 -9.00 -25.90
C ARG A 673 -0.49 -8.38 -25.99
N SER A 674 -0.34 -7.43 -26.92
CA SER A 674 0.93 -6.73 -27.07
C SER A 674 1.09 -5.67 -25.99
N TRP A 675 2.32 -5.47 -25.51
CA TRP A 675 2.65 -4.33 -24.64
C TRP A 675 2.29 -2.98 -25.28
N LYS A 676 2.19 -2.90 -26.61
CA LYS A 676 1.79 -1.70 -27.37
C LYS A 676 0.37 -1.21 -27.05
N GLU A 677 -0.49 -2.08 -26.53
CA GLU A 677 -1.86 -1.73 -26.12
C GLU A 677 -1.93 -1.18 -24.69
N SER A 678 -0.80 -1.07 -24.00
CA SER A 678 -0.73 -0.55 -22.63
C SER A 678 -0.89 0.96 -22.61
N LEU A 679 -1.38 1.48 -21.49
CA LEU A 679 -1.55 2.92 -21.30
C LEU A 679 -0.19 3.64 -21.30
N ASN A 680 -0.14 4.80 -21.95
CA ASN A 680 0.96 5.74 -21.77
C ASN A 680 0.81 6.52 -20.47
N LEU A 681 1.85 7.26 -20.11
CA LEU A 681 1.92 8.01 -18.87
C LEU A 681 0.85 9.11 -18.74
N GLU A 682 0.49 9.78 -19.84
CA GLU A 682 -0.51 10.85 -19.85
C GLU A 682 -1.93 10.30 -19.57
N ASP A 683 -2.31 9.22 -20.24
CA ASP A 683 -3.60 8.58 -20.03
C ASP A 683 -3.74 8.01 -18.61
N LEU A 684 -2.64 7.51 -18.04
CA LEU A 684 -2.59 7.10 -16.64
C LEU A 684 -2.86 8.28 -15.71
N HIS A 685 -2.21 9.43 -15.92
CA HIS A 685 -2.43 10.64 -15.13
C HIS A 685 -3.87 11.15 -15.23
N ARG A 686 -4.45 11.10 -16.43
CA ARG A 686 -5.86 11.46 -16.65
C ARG A 686 -6.80 10.57 -15.83
N LYS A 687 -6.54 9.26 -15.80
CA LYS A 687 -7.29 8.32 -14.94
C LYS A 687 -7.07 8.60 -13.46
N ALA A 688 -5.84 8.90 -13.05
CA ALA A 688 -5.48 9.21 -11.68
C ALA A 688 -6.23 10.44 -11.16
N CYS A 689 -6.16 11.58 -11.87
CA CYS A 689 -6.86 12.82 -11.49
C CYS A 689 -8.37 12.60 -11.32
N ASN A 690 -9.00 11.89 -12.26
CA ASN A 690 -10.42 11.55 -12.16
C ASN A 690 -10.75 10.68 -10.94
N SER A 691 -9.88 9.72 -10.58
CA SER A 691 -10.10 8.85 -9.42
C SER A 691 -9.95 9.61 -8.09
N VAL A 692 -8.98 10.52 -7.98
CA VAL A 692 -8.74 11.32 -6.75
C VAL A 692 -9.60 12.59 -6.67
N GLY A 693 -10.51 12.80 -7.63
CA GLY A 693 -11.43 13.94 -7.61
C GLY A 693 -10.79 15.28 -7.95
N ARG A 694 -9.69 15.26 -8.71
CA ARG A 694 -9.02 16.45 -9.23
C ARG A 694 -9.42 16.69 -10.68
N ASP A 695 -9.60 17.96 -11.01
CA ASP A 695 -9.76 18.37 -12.40
C ASP A 695 -8.45 18.17 -13.18
N ARG A 696 -8.55 18.08 -14.51
CA ARG A 696 -7.39 18.00 -15.41
C ARG A 696 -6.59 19.31 -15.38
N SER A 697 -5.27 19.24 -15.54
CA SER A 697 -4.37 20.40 -15.46
C SER A 697 -4.65 21.48 -16.50
N ASP A 698 -5.19 21.12 -17.66
CA ASP A 698 -5.58 22.03 -18.74
C ASP A 698 -7.02 22.56 -18.60
N LYS A 699 -7.71 22.29 -17.48
CA LYS A 699 -9.12 22.69 -17.30
C LYS A 699 -9.28 24.20 -17.38
N ASP A 700 -8.46 24.96 -16.67
CA ASP A 700 -8.59 26.42 -16.61
C ASP A 700 -8.36 27.04 -17.99
N LEU A 701 -7.34 26.54 -18.71
CA LEU A 701 -7.09 26.92 -20.09
C LEU A 701 -8.27 26.55 -21.01
N TYR A 702 -8.85 25.37 -20.84
CA TYR A 702 -9.99 24.92 -21.64
C TYR A 702 -11.28 25.69 -21.33
N ASP A 703 -11.52 26.02 -20.07
CA ASP A 703 -12.68 26.79 -19.61
C ASP A 703 -12.53 28.27 -20.02
N PHE A 704 -11.31 28.82 -20.00
CA PHE A 704 -10.97 30.11 -20.61
C PHE A 704 -11.26 30.10 -22.13
N CYS A 705 -10.78 29.08 -22.85
CA CYS A 705 -11.09 28.92 -24.27
C CYS A 705 -12.61 28.85 -24.51
N ASN A 706 -13.34 28.05 -23.73
CA ASN A 706 -14.79 27.94 -23.87
C ASN A 706 -15.49 29.27 -23.65
N GLN A 707 -15.12 30.02 -22.60
CA GLN A 707 -15.66 31.36 -22.34
C GLN A 707 -15.36 32.32 -23.51
N ALA A 708 -14.14 32.29 -24.05
CA ALA A 708 -13.77 33.09 -25.21
C ALA A 708 -14.63 32.77 -26.47
N PHE A 709 -15.12 31.53 -26.60
CA PHE A 709 -16.01 31.09 -27.68
C PHE A 709 -17.50 31.03 -27.29
N GLY A 710 -17.93 31.68 -26.19
CA GLY A 710 -19.33 31.72 -25.77
C GLY A 710 -19.91 30.35 -25.35
N LYS A 711 -19.06 29.37 -25.04
CA LYS A 711 -19.44 28.04 -24.57
C LYS A 711 -19.41 28.00 -23.04
N PRO A 712 -20.34 27.29 -22.39
CA PRO A 712 -20.35 27.18 -20.93
C PRO A 712 -19.11 26.42 -20.43
N SER A 713 -18.52 26.91 -19.34
CA SER A 713 -17.41 26.23 -18.67
C SER A 713 -17.81 24.82 -18.24
N SER A 714 -16.85 23.90 -18.32
CA SER A 714 -17.08 22.52 -17.91
C SER A 714 -17.31 22.47 -16.38
N PRO A 715 -18.31 21.75 -15.85
CA PRO A 715 -18.48 21.65 -14.40
C PRO A 715 -17.27 20.97 -13.76
N SER A 716 -16.81 21.45 -12.60
CA SER A 716 -15.71 20.80 -11.86
C SER A 716 -16.06 19.36 -11.51
N VAL A 717 -15.04 18.49 -11.39
CA VAL A 717 -15.22 17.09 -10.97
C VAL A 717 -16.01 16.99 -9.66
N ASN A 718 -15.88 17.97 -8.75
CA ASN A 718 -16.58 17.97 -7.45
C ASN A 718 -17.92 18.71 -7.45
N SER A 719 -18.42 19.18 -8.61
CA SER A 719 -19.72 19.85 -8.69
C SER A 719 -20.87 18.96 -8.16
N PRO A 720 -21.86 19.52 -7.43
CA PRO A 720 -22.98 18.75 -6.87
C PRO A 720 -23.71 17.88 -7.91
N ARG A 721 -23.87 18.39 -9.13
CA ARG A 721 -24.49 17.68 -10.25
C ARG A 721 -23.70 16.43 -10.66
N LYS A 722 -22.37 16.56 -10.86
CA LYS A 722 -21.52 15.41 -11.22
C LYS A 722 -21.44 14.40 -10.08
N ARG A 723 -21.36 14.86 -8.83
CA ARG A 723 -21.35 13.99 -7.65
C ARG A 723 -22.64 13.18 -7.52
N LYS A 724 -23.81 13.81 -7.66
CA LYS A 724 -25.11 13.12 -7.62
C LYS A 724 -25.24 12.07 -8.74
N ALA A 725 -24.80 12.40 -9.96
CA ALA A 725 -24.79 11.45 -11.06
C ALA A 725 -23.83 10.26 -10.82
N ARG A 726 -22.65 10.51 -10.23
CA ARG A 726 -21.72 9.45 -9.82
C ARG A 726 -22.31 8.57 -8.73
N ALA A 727 -22.92 9.14 -7.70
CA ALA A 727 -23.55 8.38 -6.60
C ALA A 727 -24.64 7.45 -7.15
N ALA A 728 -25.55 7.96 -7.98
CA ALA A 728 -26.58 7.14 -8.62
C ALA A 728 -26.02 6.05 -9.57
N SER A 729 -24.87 6.30 -10.20
CA SER A 729 -24.16 5.28 -10.99
C SER A 729 -23.61 4.17 -10.09
N TRP A 730 -22.99 4.54 -8.96
CA TRP A 730 -22.42 3.59 -8.01
C TRP A 730 -23.48 2.78 -7.28
N ASP A 731 -24.58 3.40 -6.87
CA ASP A 731 -25.72 2.71 -6.24
C ASP A 731 -26.25 1.60 -7.16
N ARG A 732 -26.50 1.91 -8.44
CA ARG A 732 -26.91 0.91 -9.44
C ARG A 732 -25.89 -0.22 -9.61
N ARG A 733 -24.60 0.10 -9.68
CA ARG A 733 -23.54 -0.92 -9.82
C ARG A 733 -23.47 -1.85 -8.60
N LEU A 734 -23.57 -1.30 -7.40
CA LEU A 734 -23.59 -2.07 -6.15
C LEU A 734 -24.82 -2.99 -6.10
N ASP A 735 -25.99 -2.45 -6.46
CA ASP A 735 -27.25 -3.19 -6.56
C ASP A 735 -27.17 -4.36 -7.57
N GLU A 736 -26.60 -4.12 -8.74
CA GLU A 736 -26.37 -5.16 -9.75
C GLU A 736 -25.42 -6.26 -9.27
N LEU A 737 -24.37 -5.90 -8.53
CA LEU A 737 -23.44 -6.87 -7.95
C LEU A 737 -24.15 -7.75 -6.93
N GLU A 738 -24.93 -7.15 -6.04
CA GLU A 738 -25.67 -7.84 -4.99
C GLU A 738 -26.70 -8.81 -5.58
N ARG A 739 -27.41 -8.43 -6.65
CA ARG A 739 -28.30 -9.36 -7.38
C ARG A 739 -27.59 -10.58 -7.99
N LYS A 740 -26.29 -10.47 -8.30
CA LYS A 740 -25.49 -11.57 -8.88
C LYS A 740 -24.93 -12.52 -7.82
N ILE A 741 -24.96 -12.14 -6.55
CA ILE A 741 -24.54 -13.02 -5.45
C ILE A 741 -25.72 -13.96 -5.14
N PRO A 742 -25.57 -15.29 -5.27
CA PRO A 742 -26.62 -16.23 -4.89
C PRO A 742 -26.94 -16.00 -3.41
N ARG A 743 -28.20 -15.72 -3.09
CA ARG A 743 -28.66 -15.70 -1.70
C ARG A 743 -28.40 -17.10 -1.15
N HIS A 744 -27.44 -17.23 -0.23
CA HIS A 744 -27.39 -18.43 0.59
C HIS A 744 -28.71 -18.48 1.37
N ASN A 745 -29.54 -19.47 1.07
CA ASN A 745 -30.80 -19.69 1.78
C ASN A 745 -30.51 -19.81 3.27
N THR A 746 -30.93 -18.81 4.04
CA THR A 746 -31.31 -18.99 5.44
C THR A 746 -32.55 -19.89 5.45
N PRO A 747 -32.62 -20.94 6.28
CA PRO A 747 -33.81 -21.77 6.36
C PRO A 747 -34.91 -20.96 7.05
N SER A 748 -35.75 -20.31 6.24
CA SER A 748 -37.05 -19.82 6.71
C SER A 748 -38.03 -20.97 6.56
N SER A 749 -38.24 -21.71 7.65
CA SER A 749 -39.31 -22.68 7.76
C SER A 749 -40.65 -21.94 7.82
N VAL A 750 -41.31 -21.86 6.66
CA VAL A 750 -42.78 -21.79 6.61
C VAL A 750 -43.20 -22.90 5.66
N ILE A 751 -43.81 -23.92 6.26
CA ILE A 751 -44.46 -25.04 5.59
C ILE A 751 -45.69 -24.48 4.91
N ASP A 752 -45.82 -24.64 3.60
CA ASP A 752 -47.13 -24.72 2.97
C ASP A 752 -47.13 -25.88 1.98
N LEU A 753 -47.99 -26.85 2.30
CA LEU A 753 -48.20 -28.12 1.64
C LEU A 753 -49.33 -27.97 0.61
N THR A 754 -49.03 -28.01 -0.67
CA THR A 754 -49.96 -28.55 -1.69
C THR A 754 -49.19 -29.08 -2.92
N CYS A 755 -49.34 -30.38 -3.18
CA CYS A 755 -49.01 -31.12 -4.42
C CYS A 755 -50.08 -30.76 -5.49
N SER A 756 -49.90 -30.72 -6.82
CA SER A 756 -49.35 -31.64 -7.84
C SER A 756 -49.48 -30.92 -9.24
N PRO A 757 -49.37 -31.58 -10.42
CA PRO A 757 -48.18 -32.15 -11.07
C PRO A 757 -47.90 -31.60 -12.49
N SER A 758 -46.65 -31.81 -12.95
CA SER A 758 -46.21 -32.04 -14.35
C SER A 758 -46.64 -31.09 -15.48
N GLN A 759 -45.66 -30.54 -16.20
CA GLN A 759 -45.54 -30.75 -17.66
C GLN A 759 -44.18 -30.33 -18.21
N SER A 760 -43.61 -31.25 -18.98
CA SER A 760 -42.41 -31.17 -19.79
C SER A 760 -42.53 -30.18 -20.94
N ALA A 761 -41.51 -29.33 -21.19
CA ALA A 761 -41.24 -28.82 -22.53
C ALA A 761 -39.79 -28.35 -22.68
N GLN A 762 -39.11 -28.96 -23.64
CA GLN A 762 -37.78 -28.63 -24.14
C GLN A 762 -37.71 -27.20 -24.72
N LYS A 763 -36.60 -26.48 -24.51
CA LYS A 763 -36.06 -25.57 -25.55
C LYS A 763 -34.60 -25.12 -25.32
N LYS A 764 -33.79 -25.50 -26.32
CA LYS A 764 -32.72 -24.77 -27.01
C LYS A 764 -31.63 -24.05 -26.19
N VAL A 765 -30.48 -24.71 -26.16
CA VAL A 765 -29.15 -24.12 -25.94
C VAL A 765 -28.79 -23.18 -27.09
N ARG A 766 -28.54 -21.90 -26.77
CA ARG A 766 -27.67 -21.00 -27.55
C ARG A 766 -26.51 -20.62 -26.64
N GLY A 767 -25.31 -20.96 -27.08
CA GLY A 767 -24.07 -20.60 -26.40
C GLY A 767 -23.74 -19.13 -26.65
N ASP A 768 -23.42 -18.43 -25.56
CA ASP A 768 -22.60 -17.23 -25.58
C ASP A 768 -21.65 -17.29 -24.38
N SER A 769 -20.36 -17.18 -24.70
CA SER A 769 -19.21 -17.24 -23.82
C SER A 769 -19.14 -16.01 -22.91
N LYS A 770 -19.13 -16.25 -21.59
CA LYS A 770 -18.81 -15.26 -20.56
C LYS A 770 -17.47 -15.62 -19.90
N PRO A 771 -16.61 -14.64 -19.55
CA PRO A 771 -15.41 -14.89 -18.76
C PRO A 771 -15.79 -15.18 -17.30
N LEU A 772 -15.27 -16.29 -16.79
CA LEU A 772 -15.47 -16.78 -15.42
C LEU A 772 -14.54 -16.04 -14.44
N THR A 773 -15.14 -15.47 -13.39
CA THR A 773 -14.46 -14.95 -12.20
C THR A 773 -14.16 -16.10 -11.22
N PRO A 774 -13.13 -15.98 -10.35
CA PRO A 774 -12.75 -17.06 -9.45
C PRO A 774 -13.76 -17.18 -8.30
N ARG A 775 -14.57 -18.25 -8.34
CA ARG A 775 -15.29 -18.77 -7.17
C ARG A 775 -14.56 -20.00 -6.64
N THR A 776 -14.33 -19.99 -5.33
CA THR A 776 -13.77 -21.10 -4.55
C THR A 776 -14.76 -22.27 -4.44
N ASN A 777 -14.31 -23.44 -4.92
CA ASN A 777 -14.65 -24.86 -4.60
C ASN A 777 -16.13 -25.34 -4.62
N VAL A 778 -16.40 -26.44 -5.37
CA VAL A 778 -16.65 -27.82 -4.85
C VAL A 778 -17.13 -28.81 -5.96
N ILE A 779 -16.49 -29.99 -6.00
CA ILE A 779 -16.79 -31.33 -6.60
C ILE A 779 -16.76 -31.51 -8.13
N GLY A 780 -15.78 -32.31 -8.57
CA GLY A 780 -15.84 -33.13 -9.80
C GLY A 780 -15.56 -34.60 -9.43
N HIS A 781 -16.30 -35.51 -10.07
CA HIS A 781 -16.11 -36.97 -10.04
C HIS A 781 -15.67 -37.44 -11.46
N PRO A 782 -15.13 -38.67 -11.63
CA PRO A 782 -13.85 -38.88 -12.32
C PRO A 782 -13.96 -39.41 -13.76
N SER A 783 -12.87 -39.15 -14.51
CA SER A 783 -12.15 -40.03 -15.44
C SER A 783 -12.88 -40.78 -16.55
N ILE A 784 -12.55 -40.49 -17.82
CA ILE A 784 -12.37 -41.51 -18.88
C ILE A 784 -11.18 -41.14 -19.79
N ASN A 785 -10.33 -42.14 -20.03
CA ASN A 785 -9.14 -42.17 -20.90
C ASN A 785 -9.47 -41.96 -22.39
N ALA A 786 -8.55 -41.34 -23.15
CA ALA A 786 -8.26 -41.76 -24.52
C ALA A 786 -6.94 -41.15 -25.05
N GLU A 787 -6.14 -42.02 -25.65
CA GLU A 787 -4.84 -41.81 -26.30
C GLU A 787 -4.95 -41.23 -27.74
N PRO A 788 -3.83 -40.92 -28.44
CA PRO A 788 -3.76 -39.83 -29.42
C PRO A 788 -4.05 -40.26 -30.85
N ILE A 789 -4.72 -39.40 -31.62
CA ILE A 789 -4.89 -39.57 -33.07
C ILE A 789 -4.04 -38.55 -33.82
N ARG A 790 -3.14 -39.10 -34.65
CA ARG A 790 -2.31 -38.42 -35.66
C ARG A 790 -3.18 -37.76 -36.73
N SER A 791 -2.85 -36.54 -37.14
CA SER A 791 -3.39 -35.94 -38.38
C SER A 791 -2.25 -35.52 -39.33
N ARG A 792 -2.27 -36.11 -40.54
CA ARG A 792 -1.51 -35.70 -41.73
C ARG A 792 -2.12 -34.44 -42.38
N PRO A 793 -1.37 -33.72 -43.25
CA PRO A 793 -1.72 -32.40 -43.76
C PRO A 793 -2.34 -32.42 -45.18
N CYS A 794 -3.09 -31.36 -45.53
CA CYS A 794 -3.25 -30.72 -46.85
C CYS A 794 -4.54 -29.87 -46.91
N PRO A 795 -4.76 -28.97 -47.90
CA PRO A 795 -3.84 -28.05 -48.56
C PRO A 795 -4.42 -26.60 -48.66
N TYR A 796 -3.56 -25.69 -49.10
CA TYR A 796 -3.81 -24.26 -49.31
C TYR A 796 -4.76 -23.96 -50.48
N LEU A 797 -5.57 -22.91 -50.33
CA LEU A 797 -6.26 -22.20 -51.41
C LEU A 797 -6.06 -20.68 -51.24
N THR A 798 -5.29 -20.08 -52.14
CA THR A 798 -5.20 -18.65 -52.44
C THR A 798 -6.26 -18.25 -53.48
N PRO A 799 -6.76 -17.01 -53.46
CA PRO A 799 -6.62 -16.14 -54.66
C PRO A 799 -6.55 -14.62 -54.30
N PRO A 800 -6.54 -13.66 -55.26
CA PRO A 800 -5.43 -13.35 -56.16
C PRO A 800 -5.01 -11.85 -56.14
N ARG A 801 -3.80 -11.59 -56.65
CA ARG A 801 -3.20 -10.28 -56.94
C ARG A 801 -3.86 -9.59 -58.14
N LYS A 802 -4.04 -8.27 -58.10
CA LYS A 802 -4.18 -7.41 -59.30
C LYS A 802 -3.22 -6.22 -59.27
N GLN A 803 -2.87 -5.81 -60.48
CA GLN A 803 -1.61 -5.22 -60.92
C GLN A 803 -1.52 -3.69 -60.76
N VAL A 804 -0.28 -3.23 -60.68
CA VAL A 804 0.17 -1.86 -60.93
C VAL A 804 0.28 -1.62 -62.44
N PRO A 805 -0.04 -0.41 -62.93
CA PRO A 805 0.64 0.12 -64.10
C PRO A 805 1.39 1.42 -63.79
N ASN A 806 2.54 1.57 -64.43
CA ASN A 806 3.45 2.70 -64.30
C ASN A 806 3.64 3.38 -65.67
N ARG A 807 3.80 4.71 -65.63
CA ARG A 807 4.32 5.67 -66.65
C ARG A 807 3.51 6.01 -67.90
N LEU A 808 3.27 7.33 -68.06
CA LEU A 808 3.90 8.13 -69.13
C LEU A 808 3.91 9.64 -68.80
N LYS A 809 4.71 10.39 -69.57
CA LYS A 809 5.48 11.61 -69.26
C LYS A 809 4.72 12.94 -69.35
N SER A 810 5.20 13.90 -68.55
CA SER A 810 5.38 15.35 -68.73
C SER A 810 4.34 16.19 -69.50
N SER A 811 3.76 17.18 -68.80
CA SER A 811 3.64 18.54 -69.34
C SER A 811 3.71 19.60 -68.21
N THR A 812 4.61 20.56 -68.43
CA THR A 812 4.58 21.98 -68.02
C THR A 812 4.13 22.38 -66.62
N ALA A 813 5.09 22.88 -65.84
CA ALA A 813 4.91 23.60 -64.58
C ALA A 813 4.10 24.90 -64.72
N PRO A 814 3.21 25.22 -63.76
CA PRO A 814 2.92 26.59 -63.39
C PRO A 814 3.90 27.05 -62.31
N LYS A 815 4.38 28.29 -62.47
CA LYS A 815 5.32 29.02 -61.62
C LYS A 815 5.03 28.87 -60.12
N ALA A 816 6.10 28.67 -59.37
CA ALA A 816 6.12 28.62 -57.91
C ALA A 816 5.50 29.88 -57.27
N LEU A 817 4.56 29.68 -56.36
CA LEU A 817 4.22 30.63 -55.29
C LEU A 817 5.16 30.40 -54.10
N PRO A 818 5.44 31.40 -53.25
CA PRO A 818 6.38 31.28 -52.13
C PRO A 818 5.97 30.11 -51.20
N SER A 819 6.96 29.37 -50.72
CA SER A 819 6.77 28.10 -50.01
C SER A 819 5.89 28.24 -48.75
N LEU A 820 4.71 27.61 -48.74
CA LEU A 820 3.93 27.32 -47.51
C LEU A 820 4.61 26.27 -46.61
N GLU A 821 5.85 25.91 -46.92
CA GLU A 821 6.67 24.93 -46.23
C GLU A 821 7.05 25.46 -44.83
N GLY A 822 6.63 24.73 -43.79
CA GLY A 822 6.77 25.16 -42.40
C GLY A 822 5.66 26.11 -41.92
N THR A 823 4.55 26.27 -42.65
CA THR A 823 3.38 27.01 -42.15
C THR A 823 2.48 26.11 -41.31
N LEU A 824 2.17 26.54 -40.09
CA LEU A 824 1.18 25.91 -39.23
C LEU A 824 -0.07 26.80 -39.20
N ALA A 825 -1.26 26.25 -39.45
CA ALA A 825 -2.49 27.02 -39.53
C ALA A 825 -3.62 26.42 -38.72
N TRP A 826 -4.29 27.28 -37.94
CA TRP A 826 -5.52 26.96 -37.24
C TRP A 826 -6.69 27.71 -37.87
N PHE A 827 -7.80 27.02 -38.11
CA PHE A 827 -9.03 27.62 -38.60
C PHE A 827 -9.96 27.86 -37.41
N ALA A 828 -10.04 29.12 -36.97
CA ALA A 828 -10.95 29.54 -35.91
C ALA A 828 -12.38 29.58 -36.46
N GLN A 829 -13.28 28.74 -35.95
CA GLN A 829 -14.66 28.65 -36.42
C GLN A 829 -15.64 29.14 -35.34
N PRO A 830 -16.21 30.36 -35.48
CA PRO A 830 -17.12 30.93 -34.48
C PRO A 830 -18.52 30.30 -34.47
N ALA A 831 -18.98 29.71 -35.59
CA ALA A 831 -20.34 29.16 -35.71
C ALA A 831 -20.42 27.87 -36.57
N SER A 832 -21.53 27.13 -36.45
CA SER A 832 -21.74 25.78 -37.04
C SER A 832 -21.91 25.74 -38.56
N LYS A 833 -22.00 26.89 -39.26
CA LYS A 833 -22.07 26.95 -40.73
C LYS A 833 -20.67 26.90 -41.34
N LYS A 834 -20.53 26.27 -42.51
CA LYS A 834 -19.25 26.11 -43.22
C LYS A 834 -19.00 27.31 -44.13
N CYS A 835 -17.93 28.08 -43.95
CA CYS A 835 -17.53 29.11 -44.90
C CYS A 835 -16.90 28.51 -46.17
N ALA A 836 -17.45 28.86 -47.33
CA ALA A 836 -16.95 28.43 -48.64
C ALA A 836 -15.52 28.93 -48.92
N LYS A 837 -15.13 30.11 -48.40
CA LYS A 837 -13.77 30.64 -48.56
C LYS A 837 -12.75 29.91 -47.69
N CYS A 838 -13.10 29.51 -46.46
CA CYS A 838 -12.21 28.65 -45.65
C CYS A 838 -11.94 27.29 -46.32
N ALA A 839 -12.85 26.77 -47.14
CA ALA A 839 -12.60 25.58 -47.95
C ALA A 839 -11.52 25.81 -49.03
N SER A 840 -11.41 27.03 -49.59
CA SER A 840 -10.34 27.42 -50.51
C SER A 840 -8.98 27.49 -49.81
N TRP A 841 -8.92 28.10 -48.62
CA TRP A 841 -7.71 28.13 -47.78
C TRP A 841 -7.26 26.74 -47.34
N LYS A 842 -8.21 25.87 -46.95
CA LYS A 842 -7.97 24.45 -46.69
C LYS A 842 -7.49 23.68 -47.92
N LYS A 843 -7.61 24.18 -49.15
CA LYS A 843 -6.97 23.53 -50.32
C LYS A 843 -5.52 24.00 -50.51
N ARG A 844 -5.18 25.20 -50.04
CA ARG A 844 -3.84 25.82 -50.20
C ARG A 844 -2.83 25.36 -49.15
N ILE A 845 -3.25 25.12 -47.91
CA ILE A 845 -2.36 24.70 -46.82
C ILE A 845 -2.29 23.16 -46.75
N PRO A 846 -1.11 22.51 -46.80
CA PRO A 846 -0.98 21.05 -46.67
C PRO A 846 -1.65 20.50 -45.41
N LEU A 847 -2.17 19.28 -45.45
CA LEU A 847 -2.85 18.64 -44.30
C LEU A 847 -1.95 18.58 -43.04
N GLU A 848 -0.65 18.37 -43.24
CA GLU A 848 0.38 18.31 -42.19
C GLU A 848 0.59 19.64 -41.47
N GLY A 849 0.32 20.77 -42.15
CA GLY A 849 0.39 22.12 -41.58
C GLY A 849 -0.89 22.58 -40.90
N ARG A 850 -1.95 21.76 -40.85
CA ARG A 850 -3.23 22.16 -40.23
C ARG A 850 -3.34 21.61 -38.82
N VAL A 851 -3.62 22.50 -37.88
CA VAL A 851 -3.88 22.14 -36.50
C VAL A 851 -5.36 22.30 -36.15
N HIS A 852 -5.81 21.51 -35.19
CA HIS A 852 -7.21 21.41 -34.79
C HIS A 852 -7.59 22.38 -33.66
N SER A 853 -6.62 23.07 -33.05
CA SER A 853 -6.85 24.02 -31.97
C SER A 853 -5.83 25.16 -31.98
N LEU A 854 -6.19 26.31 -31.39
CA LEU A 854 -5.29 27.42 -31.14
C LEU A 854 -4.09 26.98 -30.29
N GLN A 855 -4.31 26.09 -29.32
CA GLN A 855 -3.24 25.56 -28.47
C GLN A 855 -2.20 24.79 -29.28
N ALA A 856 -2.62 23.94 -30.21
CA ALA A 856 -1.69 23.21 -31.07
C ALA A 856 -0.89 24.17 -31.98
N LEU A 857 -1.47 25.31 -32.37
CA LEU A 857 -0.76 26.38 -33.07
C LEU A 857 0.29 27.05 -32.19
N LEU A 858 -0.09 27.47 -30.98
CA LEU A 858 0.78 28.16 -30.03
C LEU A 858 1.95 27.27 -29.58
N VAL A 859 1.70 25.98 -29.30
CA VAL A 859 2.75 24.99 -28.99
C VAL A 859 3.67 24.78 -30.19
N GLY A 860 3.11 24.58 -31.38
CA GLY A 860 3.89 24.41 -32.61
C GLY A 860 4.80 25.60 -32.91
N CYS A 861 4.32 26.83 -32.65
CA CYS A 861 5.06 28.09 -32.86
C CYS A 861 5.97 28.48 -31.68
N GLY A 862 5.95 27.73 -30.57
CA GLY A 862 6.82 27.96 -29.41
C GLY A 862 6.36 29.07 -28.46
N TRP A 863 5.08 29.45 -28.46
CA TRP A 863 4.50 30.52 -27.62
C TRP A 863 4.06 30.06 -26.22
N THR A 864 4.40 28.83 -25.80
CA THR A 864 3.89 28.20 -24.56
C THR A 864 5.01 27.69 -23.65
N GLY A 865 6.23 28.22 -23.77
CA GLY A 865 7.38 27.81 -22.94
C GLY A 865 8.05 26.47 -23.34
N THR A 866 7.33 25.58 -24.03
CA THR A 866 7.90 24.34 -24.60
C THR A 866 8.75 24.62 -25.85
N GLN A 867 9.80 23.84 -26.12
CA GLN A 867 10.56 23.95 -27.38
C GLN A 867 9.63 23.69 -28.58
N GLY A 868 9.32 24.74 -29.35
CA GLY A 868 8.52 24.65 -30.58
C GLY A 868 9.15 23.71 -31.62
N ASN A 869 8.35 23.29 -32.61
CA ASN A 869 8.81 22.32 -33.61
C ASN A 869 9.79 22.98 -34.59
N SER A 870 11.00 22.43 -34.75
CA SER A 870 12.12 23.07 -35.48
C SER A 870 11.88 23.31 -36.98
N GLY A 871 10.82 22.72 -37.54
CA GLY A 871 10.41 22.91 -38.94
C GLY A 871 9.35 23.99 -39.18
N VAL A 872 8.81 24.63 -38.13
CA VAL A 872 7.76 25.65 -38.25
C VAL A 872 8.38 27.04 -38.41
N LYS A 873 8.02 27.73 -39.49
CA LYS A 873 8.52 29.07 -39.86
C LYS A 873 7.46 30.17 -39.74
N ARG A 874 6.17 29.84 -39.80
CA ARG A 874 5.05 30.80 -39.72
C ARG A 874 3.82 30.15 -39.08
N GLY A 875 3.14 30.86 -38.18
CA GLY A 875 1.85 30.49 -37.64
C GLY A 875 0.73 31.35 -38.25
N VAL A 876 -0.40 30.76 -38.60
CA VAL A 876 -1.54 31.51 -39.16
C VAL A 876 -2.84 31.10 -38.46
N ILE A 877 -3.58 32.09 -37.97
CA ILE A 877 -4.96 31.92 -37.49
C ILE A 877 -5.88 32.44 -38.58
N ILE A 878 -6.68 31.55 -39.16
CA ILE A 878 -7.67 31.89 -40.18
C ILE A 878 -9.03 31.96 -39.50
N ILE A 879 -9.63 33.15 -39.45
CA ILE A 879 -10.96 33.36 -38.88
C ILE A 879 -12.01 33.04 -39.94
N ASP A 880 -12.76 31.96 -39.71
CA ASP A 880 -13.90 31.52 -40.53
C ASP A 880 -15.11 32.41 -40.24
N GLU A 881 -15.70 33.01 -41.27
CA GLU A 881 -16.90 33.85 -41.12
C GLU A 881 -18.12 33.26 -41.80
N SER A 882 -19.26 33.38 -41.11
CA SER A 882 -20.58 33.30 -41.71
C SER A 882 -21.53 34.47 -41.39
N ASP A 883 -21.08 35.54 -40.69
CA ASP A 883 -21.77 36.86 -40.59
C ASP A 883 -20.88 37.95 -39.91
N GLU A 884 -21.29 39.23 -40.05
CA GLU A 884 -20.61 40.54 -39.88
C GLU A 884 -19.81 40.88 -38.58
N ASP A 885 -18.89 40.05 -38.10
CA ASP A 885 -18.08 40.37 -36.89
C ASP A 885 -16.56 40.07 -37.04
N GLU A 886 -16.01 40.17 -38.26
CA GLU A 886 -14.59 39.86 -38.60
C GLU A 886 -13.64 40.62 -37.69
N GLU A 887 -13.91 41.92 -37.55
CA GLU A 887 -13.05 42.88 -36.86
C GLU A 887 -13.07 42.64 -35.35
N LYS A 888 -14.24 42.39 -34.76
CA LYS A 888 -14.35 42.05 -33.33
C LYS A 888 -13.70 40.72 -32.97
N CYS A 889 -13.81 39.71 -33.85
CA CYS A 889 -13.18 38.40 -33.61
C CYS A 889 -11.65 38.51 -33.75
N LYS A 890 -11.19 39.24 -34.77
CA LYS A 890 -9.77 39.56 -34.98
C LYS A 890 -9.19 40.31 -33.79
N ASP A 891 -9.87 41.35 -33.30
CA ASP A 891 -9.43 42.15 -32.15
C ASP A 891 -9.36 41.32 -30.87
N ARG A 892 -10.34 40.44 -30.64
CA ARG A 892 -10.32 39.49 -29.51
C ARG A 892 -9.13 38.52 -29.57
N ILE A 893 -8.84 37.97 -30.75
CA ILE A 893 -7.71 37.06 -30.93
C ILE A 893 -6.38 37.80 -30.80
N LEU A 894 -6.27 39.01 -31.34
CA LEU A 894 -5.09 39.85 -31.18
C LEU A 894 -4.86 40.23 -29.71
N TYR A 895 -5.91 40.58 -28.98
CA TYR A 895 -5.85 40.82 -27.54
C TYR A 895 -5.36 39.56 -26.79
N MET A 896 -5.92 38.39 -27.09
CA MET A 896 -5.47 37.12 -26.49
C MET A 896 -3.99 36.82 -26.78
N LEU A 897 -3.51 37.07 -28.00
CA LEU A 897 -2.10 36.89 -28.35
C LEU A 897 -1.18 37.88 -27.63
N HIS A 898 -1.68 39.07 -27.29
CA HIS A 898 -0.92 40.10 -26.58
C HIS A 898 -0.72 39.79 -25.09
N GLU A 899 -1.69 39.11 -24.46
CA GLU A 899 -1.66 38.76 -23.02
C GLU A 899 -0.76 37.54 -22.69
N ILE A 900 -0.19 36.85 -23.68
CA ILE A 900 0.65 35.66 -23.46
C ILE A 900 2.09 36.10 -23.08
N PRO A 901 2.58 35.81 -21.86
CA PRO A 901 3.93 36.17 -21.46
C PRO A 901 4.96 35.18 -22.04
N HIS A 902 5.94 35.69 -22.78
CA HIS A 902 7.23 35.07 -23.18
C HIS A 902 7.43 34.48 -24.60
N ARG A 903 8.71 34.60 -25.02
CA ARG A 903 9.46 34.28 -26.26
C ARG A 903 8.67 33.83 -27.51
N LYS A 904 8.33 34.81 -28.36
CA LYS A 904 7.90 34.65 -29.76
C LYS A 904 9.05 34.08 -30.62
N ARG A 905 9.07 32.76 -30.87
CA ARG A 905 10.04 32.14 -31.80
C ARG A 905 9.57 32.22 -33.26
N VAL A 906 8.28 32.04 -33.50
CA VAL A 906 7.64 32.08 -34.81
C VAL A 906 6.48 33.06 -34.77
N GLU A 907 6.39 33.98 -35.72
CA GLU A 907 5.30 34.96 -35.77
C GLU A 907 3.95 34.29 -36.09
N ILE A 908 2.89 34.72 -35.39
CA ILE A 908 1.52 34.25 -35.62
C ILE A 908 0.72 35.41 -36.23
N GLU A 909 0.26 35.21 -37.45
CA GLU A 909 -0.60 36.17 -38.13
C GLU A 909 -2.08 35.79 -38.01
N VAL A 910 -2.93 36.79 -37.75
CA VAL A 910 -4.38 36.63 -37.68
C VAL A 910 -5.00 37.19 -38.95
N VAL A 911 -5.57 36.31 -39.77
CA VAL A 911 -6.10 36.64 -41.09
C VAL A 911 -7.57 36.25 -41.16
N GLY A 912 -8.43 37.17 -41.58
CA GLY A 912 -9.82 36.84 -41.87
C GLY A 912 -9.96 36.05 -43.16
N CYS A 913 -10.93 35.15 -43.24
CA CYS A 913 -11.12 34.29 -44.43
C CYS A 913 -11.43 35.07 -45.73
N ARG A 914 -11.79 36.36 -45.64
CA ARG A 914 -12.02 37.27 -46.76
C ARG A 914 -10.76 37.98 -47.25
N SER A 915 -9.71 38.04 -46.44
CA SER A 915 -8.46 38.69 -46.82
C SER A 915 -7.81 37.98 -48.00
N SER A 916 -7.30 38.74 -48.97
CA SER A 916 -6.50 38.24 -50.09
C SER A 916 -5.01 38.12 -49.79
N SER A 917 -4.57 38.53 -48.59
CA SER A 917 -3.16 38.54 -48.19
C SER A 917 -2.75 37.22 -47.52
N LEU A 918 -1.97 36.38 -48.21
CA LEU A 918 -1.00 35.48 -47.55
C LEU A 918 0.26 35.30 -48.37
#